data_AF-A0A367E671-F1
#
_entry.id   AF-A0A367E671-F1
#
_cell.length_a   1.000
_cell.length_b   1.000
_cell.length_c   1.000
_cell.angle_alpha   90.00
_cell.angle_beta   90.00
_cell.angle_gamma   90.00
#
_symmetry.space_group_name_H-M   'P 1'
#
loop_
_entity.id
_entity.type
_entity.pdbx_description
1 polymer ?
#
loop_
_entity_poly.entity_id
_entity_poly.type
_entity_poly.pdbx_seq_one_letter_code
_entity_poly.pdbx_strand_id
1 'polypeptide(L)'
;MPSATGLTDLREQWIQKICTGIATAVGRHALMDPARIVGEPSDLDLLRALLVLRIAVLDARGRSTAHIIGLLARHPVFAEPKPDTEQLASLVKHVRWHVENDGLMGSVLLFGLGLRAEDPESAYALLLDHWFRRRSRVTTIAKTVRELTRHWGMETSRAAEAMAPRSLRPLEVCSETIWSRLEAEPDTRVQHVAALALIRAGNEAQKLWTKGFPALGVRHLRELGTRVAGCTAASGSLREAIRDSRPNHSLRPVFTRALDVVDEQLEVLSEAIGCLSATERDLLRTRTQKERFQDACILTFLNCSLHFRESYRIGSCVPDAQALHGTYGPLPWWNVIVRTEKETEAARAALSEGVLPLGFERDPGHASRLLLICRKPRTESLGIRAHFVFDLDNPAHACELLLMAKRSGVPIDVYAESHNEPDEWDIESTHLGTLYAPIGPELASLVTEVASAALTRALPGAHDCDYDEHEGIEPLSEALRRLAPARVQHFSSGRHITASSYRDLKGGVVALSAHPPVELSGFSRGTKRGQQSGHSRETRTRTPMPPPRATGFVYVQRNPAFPDMLKIGYSARLAEDRAKDLYGTSVPFPYEVLFRALSSRPEDVERAVHRLLTAQRVSADREFFRVTLDVAIEAIRHCQGESTGITSWEPIPAIHRLREGDRVVLPLRAGQLFALTAYPHLLSSSAEVLDFWQAHGDGDLLEIHATRAPGHVAGISDNDLGAYEDPVPFLNREKSARNGMLLGRERLVAGDRLIWFSDEEGPTGARGVVFEADAFCQVTYRTSVLRRGPLGIPLVLNYRDRDVPEAMGLLIRDVVALDRPRTWAPRNPQEEDGWAVAATDPQPPEHWLPQLERRRKNVRRDRP
;
A
#
# COMPACT_ATOMS: atom_id res chain seq x y z
N MET A 1 2.06 -10.09 52.68
CA MET A 1 2.79 -9.42 51.60
C MET A 1 3.67 -10.47 50.92
N PRO A 2 3.27 -11.05 49.77
CA PRO A 2 4.16 -11.95 49.05
C PRO A 2 5.37 -11.13 48.55
N SER A 3 6.58 -11.70 48.66
CA SER A 3 7.83 -11.03 48.30
C SER A 3 7.73 -10.40 46.91
N ALA A 4 8.02 -9.10 46.82
CA ALA A 4 7.95 -8.35 45.57
C ALA A 4 9.01 -8.89 44.60
N THR A 5 8.64 -9.87 43.79
CA THR A 5 9.45 -10.35 42.67
C THR A 5 9.55 -9.18 41.69
N GLY A 6 10.77 -8.80 41.27
CA GLY A 6 10.97 -7.64 40.40
C GLY A 6 10.30 -7.82 39.03
N LEU A 7 9.99 -6.72 38.33
CA LEU A 7 9.46 -6.77 36.95
C LEU A 7 10.39 -7.56 36.01
N THR A 8 11.71 -7.48 36.21
CA THR A 8 12.70 -8.29 35.52
C THR A 8 12.47 -9.78 35.75
N ASP A 9 12.31 -10.23 37.00
CA ASP A 9 12.09 -11.63 37.33
C ASP A 9 10.79 -12.17 36.73
N LEU A 10 9.73 -11.36 36.76
CA LEU A 10 8.44 -11.72 36.16
C LEU A 10 8.56 -11.88 34.64
N ARG A 11 9.32 -11.01 33.97
CA ARG A 11 9.61 -11.12 32.53
C ARG A 11 10.42 -12.38 32.22
N GLU A 12 11.48 -12.64 32.98
CA GLU A 12 12.33 -13.83 32.82
C GLU A 12 11.52 -15.12 33.00
N GLN A 13 10.65 -15.18 34.01
CA GLN A 13 9.75 -16.31 34.22
C GLN A 13 8.77 -16.51 33.05
N TRP A 14 8.24 -15.42 32.49
CA TRP A 14 7.35 -15.48 31.33
C TRP A 14 8.07 -15.99 30.09
N ILE A 15 9.25 -15.46 29.78
CA ILE A 15 10.07 -15.92 28.65
C ILE A 15 10.48 -17.38 28.83
N GLN A 16 10.86 -17.78 30.04
CA GLN A 16 11.20 -19.17 30.32
C GLN A 16 10.03 -20.12 30.06
N LYS A 17 8.79 -19.73 30.44
CA LYS A 17 7.58 -20.52 30.13
C LYS A 17 7.37 -20.67 28.62
N ILE A 18 7.58 -19.61 27.85
CA ILE A 18 7.51 -19.65 26.38
C ILE A 18 8.57 -20.61 25.83
N CYS A 19 9.83 -20.45 26.23
CA CYS A 19 10.94 -21.29 25.78
C CYS A 19 10.69 -22.77 26.09
N THR A 20 10.29 -23.09 27.32
CA THR A 20 9.98 -24.46 27.73
C THR A 20 8.80 -25.01 26.93
N GLY A 21 7.72 -24.23 26.76
CA GLY A 21 6.57 -24.61 25.94
C GLY A 21 6.97 -24.99 24.51
N ILE A 22 7.78 -24.14 23.85
CA ILE A 22 8.29 -24.41 22.50
C ILE A 22 9.19 -25.62 22.43
N ALA A 23 10.15 -25.71 23.35
CA ALA A 23 11.07 -26.83 23.38
C ALA A 23 10.35 -28.16 23.64
N THR A 24 9.26 -28.16 24.42
CA THR A 24 8.48 -29.36 24.71
C THR A 24 7.51 -29.75 23.60
N ALA A 25 7.04 -28.78 22.81
CA ALA A 25 6.04 -29.05 21.79
C ALA A 25 6.54 -30.05 20.73
N VAL A 26 7.81 -29.93 20.33
CA VAL A 26 8.47 -30.82 19.35
C VAL A 26 8.89 -32.18 19.96
N GLY A 27 8.40 -32.50 21.17
CA GLY A 27 8.60 -33.78 21.84
C GLY A 27 10.06 -34.14 22.14
N ARG A 28 10.32 -35.43 22.42
CA ARG A 28 11.69 -35.97 22.63
C ARG A 28 12.40 -36.26 21.30
N HIS A 29 12.46 -35.30 20.39
CA HIS A 29 13.24 -35.47 19.17
C HIS A 29 14.75 -35.57 19.52
N ALA A 30 15.46 -36.56 18.94
CA ALA A 30 16.85 -36.87 19.32
C ALA A 30 17.83 -35.68 19.17
N LEU A 31 17.62 -34.81 18.20
CA LEU A 31 18.44 -33.60 18.01
C LEU A 31 18.11 -32.45 18.97
N MET A 32 16.99 -32.51 19.68
CA MET A 32 16.60 -31.54 20.72
C MET A 32 16.99 -32.02 22.13
N ASP A 33 17.73 -33.13 22.23
CA ASP A 33 18.29 -33.60 23.49
C ASP A 33 19.33 -32.59 24.03
N PRO A 34 19.29 -32.29 25.34
CA PRO A 34 20.27 -31.43 26.00
C PRO A 34 21.74 -31.72 25.64
N ALA A 35 22.11 -32.99 25.53
CA ALA A 35 23.48 -33.41 25.24
C ALA A 35 23.92 -33.14 23.79
N ARG A 36 22.96 -32.89 22.89
CA ARG A 36 23.21 -32.61 21.47
C ARG A 36 23.31 -31.11 21.17
N ILE A 37 23.11 -30.24 22.16
CA ILE A 37 23.09 -28.79 22.01
C ILE A 37 24.24 -28.15 22.79
N VAL A 38 25.01 -27.30 22.10
CA VAL A 38 26.13 -26.54 22.65
C VAL A 38 25.62 -25.20 23.17
N GLY A 39 25.73 -24.98 24.47
CA GLY A 39 25.33 -23.74 25.14
C GLY A 39 25.47 -23.85 26.66
N GLU A 40 25.23 -22.75 27.37
CA GLU A 40 25.13 -22.81 28.83
C GLU A 40 23.86 -23.58 29.23
N PRO A 41 23.89 -24.39 30.31
CA PRO A 41 22.70 -25.12 30.76
C PRO A 41 21.49 -24.21 31.04
N SER A 42 21.74 -22.96 31.44
CA SER A 42 20.73 -21.93 31.71
C SER A 42 20.09 -21.33 30.45
N ASP A 43 20.64 -21.60 29.25
CA ASP A 43 20.17 -21.11 27.95
C ASP A 43 19.55 -22.23 27.09
N LEU A 44 19.55 -23.47 27.58
CA LEU A 44 19.24 -24.63 26.77
C LEU A 44 17.82 -24.59 26.18
N ASP A 45 16.83 -24.23 26.98
CA ASP A 45 15.43 -24.09 26.53
C ASP A 45 15.29 -22.98 25.50
N LEU A 46 15.99 -21.86 25.70
CA LEU A 46 16.01 -20.74 24.76
C LEU A 46 16.61 -21.15 23.40
N LEU A 47 17.75 -21.85 23.41
CA LEU A 47 18.40 -22.32 22.18
C LEU A 47 17.53 -23.34 21.43
N ARG A 48 16.88 -24.26 22.15
CA ARG A 48 15.93 -25.21 21.57
C ARG A 48 14.73 -24.50 20.95
N ALA A 49 14.12 -23.58 21.69
CA ALA A 49 13.00 -22.79 21.22
C ALA A 49 13.34 -21.97 19.97
N LEU A 50 14.51 -21.32 19.95
CA LEU A 50 15.00 -20.57 18.80
C LEU A 50 15.24 -21.46 17.58
N LEU A 51 15.74 -22.69 17.74
CA LEU A 51 15.92 -23.61 16.62
C LEU A 51 14.58 -24.03 16.02
N VAL A 52 13.62 -24.38 16.87
CA VAL A 52 12.27 -24.77 16.47
C VAL A 52 11.57 -23.63 15.74
N LEU A 53 11.54 -22.43 16.34
CA LEU A 53 10.93 -21.25 15.72
C LEU A 53 11.64 -20.85 14.44
N ARG A 54 12.96 -20.99 14.36
CA ARG A 54 13.68 -20.72 13.12
C ARG A 54 13.24 -21.64 11.99
N ILE A 55 13.08 -22.93 12.26
CA ILE A 55 12.57 -23.88 11.27
C ILE A 55 11.16 -23.48 10.86
N ALA A 56 10.29 -23.16 11.82
CA ALA A 56 8.91 -22.73 11.55
C ALA A 56 8.85 -21.44 10.71
N VAL A 57 9.66 -20.42 11.02
CA VAL A 57 9.73 -19.15 10.28
C VAL A 57 10.28 -19.35 8.87
N LEU A 58 11.35 -20.14 8.71
CA LEU A 58 11.88 -20.43 7.38
C LEU A 58 10.86 -21.19 6.52
N ASP A 59 10.13 -22.12 7.13
CA ASP A 59 9.08 -22.86 6.43
C ASP A 59 7.89 -21.97 6.08
N ALA A 60 7.44 -21.12 7.00
CA ALA A 60 6.38 -20.14 6.78
C ALA A 60 6.73 -19.12 5.68
N ARG A 61 8.03 -18.89 5.43
CA ARG A 61 8.56 -18.11 4.30
C ARG A 61 8.81 -18.93 3.03
N GLY A 62 8.27 -20.14 2.96
CA GLY A 62 8.35 -21.02 1.79
C GLY A 62 9.76 -21.54 1.48
N ARG A 63 10.68 -21.61 2.45
CA ARG A 63 12.02 -22.15 2.19
C ARG A 63 11.97 -23.67 2.03
N SER A 64 12.68 -24.18 1.02
CA SER A 64 12.73 -25.63 0.77
C SER A 64 13.40 -26.38 1.91
N THR A 65 13.02 -27.65 2.11
CA THR A 65 13.62 -28.53 3.13
C THR A 65 15.15 -28.58 2.99
N ALA A 66 15.65 -28.69 1.76
CA ALA A 66 17.08 -28.73 1.46
C ALA A 66 17.78 -27.42 1.88
N HIS A 67 17.14 -26.26 1.66
CA HIS A 67 17.67 -24.98 2.10
C HIS A 67 17.74 -24.89 3.63
N ILE A 68 16.68 -25.30 4.33
CA ILE A 68 16.62 -25.31 5.80
C ILE A 68 17.71 -26.24 6.36
N ILE A 69 17.83 -27.46 5.85
CA ILE A 69 18.88 -28.42 6.24
C ILE A 69 20.28 -27.81 6.04
N GLY A 70 20.52 -27.18 4.89
CA GLY A 70 21.81 -26.54 4.60
C GLY A 70 22.15 -25.38 5.54
N LEU A 71 21.16 -24.68 6.10
CA LEU A 71 21.35 -23.67 7.14
C LEU A 71 21.62 -24.32 8.51
N LEU A 72 20.85 -25.35 8.88
CA LEU A 72 21.00 -26.06 10.15
C LEU A 72 22.35 -26.79 10.25
N ALA A 73 22.82 -27.42 9.16
CA ALA A 73 24.11 -28.12 9.11
C ALA A 73 25.31 -27.18 9.39
N ARG A 74 25.18 -25.90 9.05
CA ARG A 74 26.20 -24.86 9.30
C ARG A 74 26.04 -24.18 10.66
N HIS A 75 25.01 -24.51 11.43
CA HIS A 75 24.71 -23.87 12.71
C HIS A 75 25.64 -24.39 13.81
N PRO A 76 26.26 -23.52 14.63
CA PRO A 76 27.21 -23.93 15.68
C PRO A 76 26.55 -24.52 16.93
N VAL A 77 25.22 -24.69 16.93
CA VAL A 77 24.46 -25.09 18.12
C VAL A 77 24.50 -26.59 18.36
N PHE A 78 24.80 -27.39 17.32
CA PHE A 78 24.83 -28.84 17.46
C PHE A 78 26.21 -29.30 17.94
N ALA A 79 26.22 -30.18 18.94
CA ALA A 79 27.44 -30.79 19.48
C ALA A 79 28.04 -31.80 18.49
N GLU A 80 29.34 -32.07 18.62
CA GLU A 80 30.00 -33.10 17.83
C GLU A 80 29.60 -34.52 18.31
N PRO A 81 29.38 -35.49 17.40
CA PRO A 81 29.41 -35.36 15.95
C PRO A 81 28.18 -34.62 15.43
N LYS A 82 28.40 -33.68 14.49
CA LYS A 82 27.33 -32.92 13.84
C LYS A 82 26.25 -33.83 13.23
N PRO A 83 24.98 -33.39 13.25
CA PRO A 83 23.88 -34.16 12.69
C PRO A 83 24.01 -34.29 11.17
N ASP A 84 23.67 -35.47 10.67
CA ASP A 84 23.63 -35.72 9.22
C ASP A 84 22.36 -35.16 8.57
N THR A 85 22.31 -35.21 7.23
CA THR A 85 21.20 -34.71 6.42
C THR A 85 19.86 -35.37 6.77
N GLU A 86 19.84 -36.66 7.12
CA GLU A 86 18.62 -37.42 7.41
C GLU A 86 18.05 -37.04 8.79
N GLN A 87 18.90 -36.91 9.79
CA GLN A 87 18.53 -36.44 11.12
C GLN A 87 17.97 -35.01 11.09
N LEU A 88 18.58 -34.12 10.29
CA LEU A 88 18.09 -32.76 10.08
C LEU A 88 16.76 -32.75 9.32
N ALA A 89 16.59 -33.61 8.30
CA ALA A 89 15.32 -33.75 7.59
C ALA A 89 14.20 -34.24 8.51
N SER A 90 14.49 -35.20 9.39
CA SER A 90 13.55 -35.68 10.43
C SER A 90 13.11 -34.54 11.34
N LEU A 91 14.04 -33.71 11.81
CA LEU A 91 13.72 -32.56 12.67
C LEU A 91 12.80 -31.56 11.94
N VAL A 92 13.11 -31.20 10.70
CA VAL A 92 12.27 -30.29 9.91
C VAL A 92 10.88 -30.86 9.71
N LYS A 93 10.76 -32.17 9.41
CA LYS A 93 9.48 -32.86 9.28
C LYS A 93 8.69 -32.83 10.59
N HIS A 94 9.36 -33.02 11.73
CA HIS A 94 8.72 -33.01 13.04
C HIS A 94 8.18 -31.62 13.39
N VAL A 95 8.97 -30.57 13.20
CA VAL A 95 8.53 -29.18 13.44
C VAL A 95 7.34 -28.82 12.55
N ARG A 96 7.39 -29.17 11.25
CA ARG A 96 6.27 -28.97 10.32
C ARG A 96 4.99 -29.63 10.79
N TRP A 97 5.10 -30.88 11.26
CA TRP A 97 3.96 -31.61 11.78
C TRP A 97 3.31 -30.87 12.95
N HIS A 98 4.09 -30.32 13.88
CA HIS A 98 3.54 -29.53 14.98
C HIS A 98 2.94 -28.20 14.49
N VAL A 99 3.64 -27.42 13.66
CA VAL A 99 3.08 -26.20 13.05
C VAL A 99 1.72 -26.48 12.41
N GLU A 100 1.60 -27.60 11.70
CA GLU A 100 0.35 -28.00 11.07
C GLU A 100 -0.73 -28.42 12.08
N ASN A 101 -0.41 -29.29 13.03
CA ASN A 101 -1.41 -29.99 13.84
C ASN A 101 -1.81 -29.23 15.10
N ASP A 102 -0.88 -28.50 15.72
CA ASP A 102 -1.11 -27.77 16.97
C ASP A 102 -0.69 -26.30 16.89
N GLY A 103 -0.28 -25.81 15.71
CA GLY A 103 0.22 -24.43 15.56
C GLY A 103 1.57 -24.23 16.24
N LEU A 104 2.38 -25.30 16.33
CA LEU A 104 3.63 -25.42 17.06
C LEU A 104 3.46 -25.42 18.57
N MET A 105 2.44 -24.74 19.10
CA MET A 105 2.36 -24.38 20.51
C MET A 105 1.08 -24.84 21.21
N GLY A 106 0.08 -25.35 20.50
CA GLY A 106 -1.28 -25.55 21.01
C GLY A 106 -1.98 -24.22 21.27
N SER A 107 -3.24 -24.08 20.83
CA SER A 107 -4.03 -22.86 21.04
C SER A 107 -4.05 -22.43 22.52
N VAL A 108 -4.16 -23.38 23.45
CA VAL A 108 -4.30 -23.13 24.89
C VAL A 108 -3.04 -22.52 25.55
N LEU A 109 -1.83 -22.86 25.11
CA LEU A 109 -0.58 -22.36 25.75
C LEU A 109 -0.23 -20.93 25.34
N LEU A 110 -0.65 -20.51 24.14
CA LEU A 110 -0.30 -19.20 23.59
C LEU A 110 -1.21 -18.08 24.09
N PHE A 111 -2.53 -18.28 24.13
CA PHE A 111 -3.47 -17.28 24.66
C PHE A 111 -3.19 -17.00 26.15
N GLY A 112 -2.89 -18.04 26.94
CA GLY A 112 -2.51 -17.86 28.35
C GLY A 112 -1.18 -17.12 28.57
N LEU A 113 -0.31 -17.02 27.55
CA LEU A 113 0.97 -16.30 27.60
C LEU A 113 0.99 -15.03 26.74
N GLY A 114 -0.13 -14.65 26.13
CA GLY A 114 -0.27 -13.46 25.28
C GLY A 114 0.36 -13.57 23.90
N LEU A 115 0.89 -14.72 23.50
CA LEU A 115 1.40 -14.92 22.14
C LEU A 115 0.30 -15.45 21.23
N ARG A 116 0.43 -15.26 19.93
CA ARG A 116 -0.58 -15.66 18.94
C ARG A 116 -0.07 -16.80 18.07
N ALA A 117 -0.91 -17.79 17.77
CA ALA A 117 -0.51 -19.00 17.05
C ALA A 117 -0.18 -18.74 15.58
N GLU A 118 -0.76 -17.68 15.03
CA GLU A 118 -0.61 -17.26 13.64
C GLU A 118 0.72 -16.55 13.32
N ASP A 119 1.57 -16.28 14.31
CA ASP A 119 2.75 -15.41 14.14
C ASP A 119 4.04 -16.00 14.76
N PRO A 120 4.63 -17.03 14.14
CA PRO A 120 5.92 -17.56 14.56
C PRO A 120 7.05 -16.53 14.41
N GLU A 121 6.91 -15.54 13.51
CA GLU A 121 7.88 -14.48 13.30
C GLU A 121 8.04 -13.56 14.52
N SER A 122 6.94 -13.09 15.12
CA SER A 122 6.99 -12.24 16.32
C SER A 122 7.48 -12.99 17.56
N ALA A 123 7.12 -14.27 17.69
CA ALA A 123 7.65 -15.13 18.75
C ALA A 123 9.17 -15.31 18.60
N TYR A 124 9.64 -15.52 17.36
CA TYR A 124 11.06 -15.64 17.06
C TYR A 124 11.82 -14.34 17.35
N ALA A 125 11.28 -13.19 16.95
CA ALA A 125 11.85 -11.88 17.23
C ALA A 125 11.95 -11.59 18.75
N LEU A 126 10.92 -11.95 19.52
CA LEU A 126 10.92 -11.83 20.98
C LEU A 126 12.06 -12.64 21.62
N LEU A 127 12.22 -13.89 21.22
CA LEU A 127 13.28 -14.74 21.77
C LEU A 127 14.67 -14.33 21.30
N LEU A 128 14.81 -13.78 20.09
CA LEU A 128 16.06 -13.21 19.61
C LEU A 128 16.46 -11.94 20.37
N ASP A 129 15.52 -11.05 20.71
CA ASP A 129 15.78 -9.91 21.61
C ASP A 129 16.31 -10.41 22.96
N HIS A 130 15.65 -11.41 23.53
CA HIS A 130 16.06 -11.98 24.81
C HIS A 130 17.46 -12.63 24.74
N TRP A 131 17.71 -13.43 23.70
CA TRP A 131 19.03 -14.02 23.45
C TRP A 131 20.11 -12.96 23.28
N PHE A 132 19.83 -11.89 22.52
CA PHE A 132 20.76 -10.78 22.31
C PHE A 132 21.15 -10.13 23.64
N ARG A 133 20.18 -9.85 24.51
CA ARG A 133 20.43 -9.25 25.84
C ARG A 133 21.33 -10.13 26.69
N ARG A 134 21.05 -11.43 26.79
CA ARG A 134 21.89 -12.36 27.54
C ARG A 134 23.29 -12.44 26.96
N ARG A 135 23.41 -12.56 25.63
CA ARG A 135 24.71 -12.64 24.95
C ARG A 135 25.54 -11.37 25.09
N SER A 136 24.90 -10.20 25.08
CA SER A 136 25.56 -8.89 25.25
C SER A 136 26.18 -8.66 26.63
N ARG A 137 25.79 -9.44 27.66
CA ARG A 137 26.42 -9.39 29.00
C ARG A 137 27.81 -10.04 29.03
N VAL A 138 28.07 -10.95 28.10
CA VAL A 138 29.30 -11.77 28.06
C VAL A 138 30.19 -11.42 26.87
N THR A 139 29.68 -10.66 25.89
CA THR A 139 30.35 -10.38 24.62
C THR A 139 30.00 -8.98 24.10
N THR A 140 30.88 -8.38 23.29
CA THR A 140 30.64 -7.05 22.70
C THR A 140 29.47 -7.05 21.72
N ILE A 141 28.72 -5.93 21.69
CA ILE A 141 27.56 -5.74 20.80
C ILE A 141 27.90 -6.09 19.34
N ALA A 142 29.04 -5.62 18.83
CA ALA A 142 29.47 -5.90 17.46
C ALA A 142 29.67 -7.40 17.18
N LYS A 143 30.14 -8.18 18.16
CA LYS A 143 30.28 -9.64 18.01
C LYS A 143 28.91 -10.32 18.09
N THR A 144 28.02 -9.87 18.97
CA THR A 144 26.65 -10.39 19.07
C THR A 144 25.85 -10.14 17.78
N VAL A 145 25.95 -8.96 17.16
CA VAL A 145 25.33 -8.64 15.86
C VAL A 145 25.82 -9.57 14.74
N ARG A 146 27.13 -9.87 14.72
CA ARG A 146 27.69 -10.84 13.77
C ARG A 146 27.15 -12.25 14.00
N GLU A 147 27.01 -12.68 15.25
CA GLU A 147 26.43 -13.98 15.59
C GLU A 147 24.95 -14.05 15.19
N LEU A 148 24.14 -13.01 15.41
CA LEU A 148 22.75 -12.93 14.93
C LEU A 148 22.65 -13.07 13.41
N THR A 149 23.45 -12.29 12.67
CA THR A 149 23.43 -12.29 11.21
C THR A 149 23.85 -13.65 10.66
N ARG A 150 24.97 -14.19 11.16
CA ARG A 150 25.56 -15.43 10.66
C ARG A 150 24.80 -16.68 11.08
N HIS A 151 24.31 -16.70 12.32
CA HIS A 151 23.80 -17.91 12.95
C HIS A 151 22.32 -17.87 13.25
N TRP A 152 21.61 -16.75 13.18
CA TRP A 152 20.16 -16.69 13.40
C TRP A 152 19.38 -16.13 12.21
N GLY A 153 20.06 -15.85 11.09
CA GLY A 153 19.40 -15.62 9.80
C GLY A 153 18.79 -14.23 9.65
N MET A 154 19.33 -13.24 10.35
CA MET A 154 19.00 -11.84 10.08
C MET A 154 19.63 -11.39 8.78
N GLU A 155 18.83 -10.86 7.85
CA GLU A 155 19.22 -10.62 6.45
C GLU A 155 20.26 -9.51 6.29
N THR A 156 20.31 -8.53 7.21
CA THR A 156 21.30 -7.44 7.17
C THR A 156 21.85 -7.08 8.56
N SER A 157 23.10 -6.60 8.62
CA SER A 157 23.70 -6.07 9.86
C SER A 157 22.90 -4.89 10.41
N ARG A 158 22.32 -4.07 9.54
CA ARG A 158 21.48 -2.92 9.90
C ARG A 158 20.15 -3.36 10.52
N ALA A 159 19.53 -4.42 10.01
CA ALA A 159 18.34 -5.00 10.64
C ALA A 159 18.65 -5.63 12.01
N ALA A 160 19.82 -6.28 12.13
CA ALA A 160 20.29 -6.81 13.41
C ALA A 160 20.61 -5.71 14.44
N GLU A 161 21.14 -4.57 14.00
CA GLU A 161 21.33 -3.38 14.83
C GLU A 161 20.01 -2.70 15.21
N ALA A 162 19.03 -2.65 14.29
CA ALA A 162 17.71 -2.09 14.57
C ALA A 162 16.87 -2.94 15.55
N MET A 163 17.13 -4.25 15.61
CA MET A 163 16.55 -5.15 16.60
C MET A 163 17.22 -5.03 17.97
N ALA A 164 18.41 -4.41 18.05
CA ALA A 164 19.06 -4.18 19.34
C ALA A 164 18.19 -3.28 20.21
N PRO A 165 18.00 -3.62 21.49
CA PRO A 165 17.13 -2.84 22.35
C PRO A 165 17.69 -1.43 22.56
N ARG A 166 16.80 -0.43 22.58
CA ARG A 166 17.16 0.99 22.79
C ARG A 166 17.92 1.20 24.10
N SER A 167 17.73 0.32 25.07
CA SER A 167 18.46 0.28 26.33
C SER A 167 18.66 -1.17 26.80
N LEU A 168 19.86 -1.46 27.27
CA LEU A 168 20.22 -2.73 27.93
C LEU A 168 19.99 -2.68 29.45
N ARG A 169 19.51 -1.55 29.99
CA ARG A 169 19.20 -1.44 31.42
C ARG A 169 18.03 -2.37 31.76
N PRO A 170 18.10 -3.14 32.86
CA PRO A 170 17.00 -3.98 33.32
C PRO A 170 15.74 -3.15 33.64
N LEU A 171 14.57 -3.80 33.67
CA LEU A 171 13.31 -3.21 34.15
C LEU A 171 13.38 -2.79 35.64
N GLU A 172 14.50 -3.03 36.33
CA GLU A 172 14.79 -2.70 37.72
C GLU A 172 14.72 -1.20 38.04
N VAL A 173 14.89 -0.32 37.05
CA VAL A 173 14.71 1.15 37.25
C VAL A 173 13.26 1.48 37.65
N CYS A 174 12.30 0.60 37.37
CA CYS A 174 10.89 0.70 37.77
C CYS A 174 10.52 -0.12 39.02
N SER A 175 11.50 -0.58 39.80
CA SER A 175 11.23 -1.35 41.03
C SER A 175 10.59 -0.49 42.12
N GLU A 176 10.89 0.81 42.15
CA GLU A 176 10.23 1.78 43.00
C GLU A 176 8.78 2.00 42.56
N THR A 177 7.87 1.93 43.53
CA THR A 177 6.45 2.24 43.29
C THR A 177 6.23 3.74 43.46
N ILE A 178 5.15 4.27 42.89
CA ILE A 178 4.73 5.65 43.20
C ILE A 178 4.61 5.87 44.73
N TRP A 179 4.23 4.83 45.48
CA TRP A 179 4.09 4.89 46.94
C TRP A 179 5.43 5.11 47.65
N SER A 180 6.52 4.48 47.21
CA SER A 180 7.85 4.75 47.80
C SER A 180 8.34 6.17 47.50
N ARG A 181 7.98 6.72 46.33
CA ARG A 181 8.25 8.14 46.01
C ARG A 181 7.44 9.10 46.88
N LEU A 182 6.19 8.76 47.15
CA LEU A 182 5.35 9.54 48.06
C LEU A 182 5.86 9.46 49.51
N GLU A 183 6.34 8.30 49.98
CA GLU A 183 6.95 8.17 51.30
C GLU A 183 8.21 9.03 51.46
N ALA A 184 8.97 9.24 50.38
CA ALA A 184 10.16 10.09 50.34
C ALA A 184 9.85 11.61 50.18
N GLU A 185 8.62 12.00 49.87
CA GLU A 185 8.25 13.40 49.68
C GLU A 185 8.12 14.13 51.03
N PRO A 186 8.87 15.21 51.30
CA PRO A 186 8.88 15.86 52.60
C PRO A 186 7.57 16.58 52.98
N ASP A 187 6.75 17.04 52.02
CA ASP A 187 5.47 17.72 52.33
C ASP A 187 4.31 16.72 52.46
N THR A 188 3.83 16.50 53.69
CA THR A 188 2.72 15.59 53.99
C THR A 188 1.41 15.94 53.28
N ARG A 189 1.21 17.21 52.89
CA ARG A 189 0.03 17.64 52.12
C ARG A 189 0.13 17.19 50.67
N VAL A 190 1.34 17.22 50.09
CA VAL A 190 1.62 16.71 48.74
C VAL A 190 1.38 15.20 48.72
N GLN A 191 1.89 14.48 49.72
CA GLN A 191 1.64 13.04 49.88
C GLN A 191 0.14 12.73 49.87
N HIS A 192 -0.65 13.44 50.68
CA HIS A 192 -2.08 13.21 50.82
C HIS A 192 -2.85 13.52 49.51
N VAL A 193 -2.53 14.63 48.85
CA VAL A 193 -3.18 15.03 47.58
C VAL A 193 -2.88 14.03 46.46
N ALA A 194 -1.62 13.63 46.29
CA ALA A 194 -1.25 12.63 45.30
C ALA A 194 -1.86 11.26 45.60
N ALA A 195 -1.83 10.82 46.87
CA ALA A 195 -2.46 9.57 47.30
C ALA A 195 -3.97 9.54 47.01
N LEU A 196 -4.68 10.64 47.28
CA LEU A 196 -6.12 10.75 46.97
C LEU A 196 -6.39 10.65 45.47
N ALA A 197 -5.59 11.30 44.63
CA ALA A 197 -5.74 11.22 43.17
C ALA A 197 -5.49 9.79 42.65
N LEU A 198 -4.46 9.11 43.15
CA LEU A 198 -4.17 7.70 42.84
C LEU A 198 -5.28 6.76 43.32
N ILE A 199 -5.83 6.97 44.52
CA ILE A 199 -6.89 6.12 45.08
C ILE A 199 -8.23 6.33 44.36
N ARG A 200 -8.58 7.56 44.00
CA ARG A 200 -9.89 7.87 43.38
C ARG A 200 -9.88 7.65 41.88
N ALA A 201 -9.02 8.36 41.16
CA ALA A 201 -8.95 8.27 39.70
C ALA A 201 -8.09 7.08 39.25
N GLY A 202 -6.96 6.86 39.92
CA GLY A 202 -6.01 5.82 39.54
C GLY A 202 -6.55 4.40 39.69
N ASN A 203 -7.20 4.06 40.83
CA ASN A 203 -7.76 2.72 41.04
C ASN A 203 -8.85 2.37 40.02
N GLU A 204 -9.69 3.33 39.63
CA GLU A 204 -10.74 3.08 38.65
C GLU A 204 -10.16 2.85 37.26
N ALA A 205 -9.19 3.69 36.85
CA ALA A 205 -8.47 3.49 35.60
C ALA A 205 -7.72 2.16 35.56
N GLN A 206 -7.10 1.73 36.67
CA GLN A 206 -6.44 0.43 36.79
C GLN A 206 -7.41 -0.74 36.57
N LYS A 207 -8.62 -0.69 37.16
CA LYS A 207 -9.64 -1.72 36.97
C LYS A 207 -10.08 -1.80 35.50
N LEU A 208 -10.41 -0.65 34.90
CA LEU A 208 -10.85 -0.56 33.50
C LEU A 208 -9.76 -1.06 32.54
N TRP A 209 -8.51 -0.66 32.76
CA TRP A 209 -7.39 -1.12 31.96
C TRP A 209 -7.16 -2.63 32.10
N THR A 210 -7.20 -3.15 33.34
CA THR A 210 -7.03 -4.59 33.60
C THR A 210 -8.09 -5.44 32.93
N LYS A 211 -9.35 -4.98 32.92
CA LYS A 211 -10.45 -5.66 32.23
C LYS A 211 -10.21 -5.80 30.72
N GLY A 212 -9.50 -4.84 30.11
CA GLY A 212 -9.22 -4.83 28.68
C GLY A 212 -7.86 -5.40 28.27
N PHE A 213 -7.10 -5.98 29.19
CA PHE A 213 -5.74 -6.47 28.92
C PHE A 213 -5.77 -7.92 28.40
N PRO A 214 -5.24 -8.20 27.19
CA PRO A 214 -5.52 -9.41 26.43
C PRO A 214 -4.60 -10.60 26.75
N ALA A 215 -3.90 -10.58 27.90
CA ALA A 215 -2.86 -11.57 28.20
C ALA A 215 -2.62 -11.79 29.70
N LEU A 216 -3.56 -12.38 30.44
CA LEU A 216 -3.49 -12.45 31.92
C LEU A 216 -2.23 -13.12 32.48
N GLY A 217 -1.59 -14.03 31.73
CA GLY A 217 -0.33 -14.67 32.13
C GLY A 217 0.92 -13.80 32.01
N VAL A 218 0.85 -12.63 31.37
CA VAL A 218 1.97 -11.71 31.16
C VAL A 218 2.07 -10.69 32.30
N ARG A 219 2.46 -11.21 33.48
CA ARG A 219 2.37 -10.48 34.76
C ARG A 219 3.16 -9.18 34.79
N HIS A 220 4.35 -9.11 34.17
CA HIS A 220 5.16 -7.90 34.17
C HIS A 220 4.53 -6.77 33.34
N LEU A 221 3.97 -7.08 32.17
CA LEU A 221 3.26 -6.10 31.35
C LEU A 221 1.97 -5.65 32.00
N ARG A 222 1.23 -6.57 32.64
CA ARG A 222 0.04 -6.22 33.40
C ARG A 222 0.34 -5.24 34.52
N GLU A 223 1.38 -5.52 35.31
CA GLU A 223 1.84 -4.63 36.40
C GLU A 223 2.32 -3.27 35.87
N LEU A 224 3.02 -3.26 34.73
CA LEU A 224 3.48 -2.02 34.12
C LEU A 224 2.30 -1.17 33.60
N GLY A 225 1.36 -1.80 32.91
CA GLY A 225 0.21 -1.12 32.33
C GLY A 225 -0.79 -0.61 33.36
N THR A 226 -1.03 -1.34 34.45
CA THR A 226 -1.85 -0.84 35.57
C THR A 226 -1.21 0.39 36.22
N ARG A 227 0.11 0.38 36.44
CA ARG A 227 0.83 1.55 36.97
C ARG A 227 0.70 2.76 36.05
N VAL A 228 0.86 2.58 34.74
CA VAL A 228 0.71 3.65 33.74
C VAL A 228 -0.72 4.18 33.71
N ALA A 229 -1.73 3.31 33.66
CA ALA A 229 -3.14 3.71 33.66
C ALA A 229 -3.49 4.50 34.94
N GLY A 230 -3.03 4.02 36.10
CA GLY A 230 -3.26 4.65 37.38
C GLY A 230 -2.62 6.04 37.49
N CYS A 231 -1.34 6.17 37.12
CA CYS A 231 -0.62 7.44 37.17
C CYS A 231 -1.16 8.44 36.14
N THR A 232 -1.54 7.98 34.94
CA THR A 232 -2.12 8.84 33.89
C THR A 232 -3.44 9.45 34.34
N ALA A 233 -4.32 8.65 34.95
CA ALA A 233 -5.60 9.13 35.48
C ALA A 233 -5.43 10.07 36.67
N ALA A 234 -4.49 9.78 37.58
CA ALA A 234 -4.15 10.66 38.69
C ALA A 234 -3.59 12.01 38.21
N SER A 235 -2.68 11.99 37.23
CA SER A 235 -2.14 13.19 36.58
C SER A 235 -3.25 14.04 35.95
N GLY A 236 -4.17 13.41 35.21
CA GLY A 236 -5.36 14.07 34.65
C GLY A 236 -6.23 14.75 35.72
N SER A 237 -6.56 14.04 36.80
CA SER A 237 -7.35 14.56 37.91
C SER A 237 -6.68 15.72 38.65
N LEU A 238 -5.35 15.66 38.85
CA LEU A 238 -4.58 16.75 39.46
C LEU A 238 -4.55 18.00 38.56
N ARG A 239 -4.39 17.83 37.24
CA ARG A 239 -4.46 18.94 36.28
C ARG A 239 -5.84 19.62 36.29
N GLU A 240 -6.91 18.84 36.40
CA GLU A 240 -8.28 19.35 36.51
C GLU A 240 -8.46 20.14 37.83
N ALA A 241 -8.01 19.56 38.96
CA ALA A 241 -8.04 20.24 40.25
C ALA A 241 -7.25 21.56 40.25
N ILE A 242 -6.09 21.63 39.58
CA ILE A 242 -5.30 22.86 39.42
C ILE A 242 -6.08 23.92 38.60
N ARG A 243 -6.83 23.51 37.57
CA ARG A 243 -7.65 24.41 36.74
C ARG A 243 -8.86 24.97 37.50
N ASP A 244 -9.45 24.16 38.37
CA ASP A 244 -10.65 24.50 39.15
C ASP A 244 -10.34 25.26 40.46
N SER A 245 -9.09 25.26 40.92
CA SER A 245 -8.62 25.87 42.18
C SER A 245 -8.67 27.42 42.22
N ARG A 246 -9.54 28.07 41.45
CA ARG A 246 -9.65 29.54 41.34
C ARG A 246 -9.89 30.30 42.66
N PRO A 247 -10.41 29.74 43.78
CA PRO A 247 -10.51 30.48 45.05
C PRO A 247 -9.38 30.24 46.08
N ASN A 248 -8.46 29.27 45.92
CA ASN A 248 -7.51 28.87 46.98
C ASN A 248 -6.03 28.89 46.54
N HIS A 249 -5.46 30.11 46.45
CA HIS A 249 -4.06 30.32 46.04
C HIS A 249 -3.01 29.58 46.91
N SER A 250 -3.35 29.26 48.16
CA SER A 250 -2.43 28.61 49.13
C SER A 250 -2.19 27.12 48.86
N LEU A 251 -3.13 26.43 48.21
CA LEU A 251 -3.02 24.99 47.93
C LEU A 251 -2.47 24.69 46.53
N ARG A 252 -2.47 25.66 45.62
CA ARG A 252 -1.99 25.49 44.25
C ARG A 252 -0.55 24.96 44.16
N PRO A 253 0.43 25.40 44.99
CA PRO A 253 1.77 24.82 44.99
C PRO A 253 1.79 23.34 45.40
N VAL A 254 0.91 22.93 46.32
CA VAL A 254 0.78 21.54 46.79
C VAL A 254 0.26 20.65 45.66
N PHE A 255 -0.80 21.08 44.96
CA PHE A 255 -1.33 20.35 43.80
C PHE A 255 -0.32 20.29 42.64
N THR A 256 0.44 21.36 42.42
CA THR A 256 1.47 21.41 41.37
C THR A 256 2.59 20.42 41.69
N ARG A 257 3.12 20.42 42.92
CA ARG A 257 4.15 19.46 43.32
C ARG A 257 3.62 18.02 43.31
N ALA A 258 2.36 17.78 43.70
CA ALA A 258 1.74 16.47 43.61
C ALA A 258 1.63 15.97 42.16
N LEU A 259 1.31 16.87 41.21
CA LEU A 259 1.33 16.56 39.78
C LEU A 259 2.75 16.23 39.32
N ASP A 260 3.76 17.02 39.71
CA ASP A 260 5.15 16.77 39.34
C ASP A 260 5.62 15.37 39.79
N VAL A 261 5.33 14.97 41.04
CA VAL A 261 5.70 13.63 41.54
C VAL A 261 5.05 12.50 40.73
N VAL A 262 3.80 12.68 40.28
CA VAL A 262 3.10 11.68 39.45
C VAL A 262 3.64 11.68 38.01
N ASP A 263 3.93 12.85 37.43
CA ASP A 263 4.47 12.98 36.08
C ASP A 263 5.92 12.45 36.01
N GLU A 264 6.76 12.73 37.03
CA GLU A 264 8.10 12.14 37.20
C GLU A 264 8.05 10.60 37.23
N GLN A 265 7.00 10.00 37.82
CA GLN A 265 6.81 8.55 37.79
C GLN A 265 6.36 8.05 36.40
N LEU A 266 5.52 8.80 35.70
CA LEU A 266 5.12 8.47 34.33
C LEU A 266 6.31 8.47 33.37
N GLU A 267 7.26 9.39 33.53
CA GLU A 267 8.50 9.41 32.76
C GLU A 267 9.32 8.13 32.96
N VAL A 268 9.48 7.70 34.22
CA VAL A 268 10.21 6.47 34.58
C VAL A 268 9.52 5.23 33.98
N LEU A 269 8.19 5.17 34.04
CA LEU A 269 7.42 4.09 33.42
C LEU A 269 7.56 4.09 31.89
N SER A 270 7.58 5.28 31.27
CA SER A 270 7.77 5.44 29.82
C SER A 270 9.16 4.97 29.38
N GLU A 271 10.21 5.27 30.15
CA GLU A 271 11.56 4.76 29.90
C GLU A 271 11.61 3.23 29.96
N ALA A 272 10.94 2.61 30.93
CA ALA A 272 10.87 1.15 31.04
C ALA A 272 10.09 0.51 29.88
N ILE A 273 9.01 1.13 29.40
CA ILE A 273 8.32 0.69 28.17
C ILE A 273 9.25 0.77 26.96
N GLY A 274 10.10 1.80 26.90
CA GLY A 274 11.12 1.95 25.86
C GLY A 274 12.15 0.80 25.83
N CYS A 275 12.31 0.07 26.94
CA CYS A 275 13.16 -1.11 27.03
C CYS A 275 12.50 -2.39 26.52
N LEU A 276 11.20 -2.42 26.23
CA LEU A 276 10.46 -3.63 25.83
C LEU A 276 10.61 -3.94 24.32
N SER A 277 10.54 -5.23 23.98
CA SER A 277 10.50 -5.70 22.58
C SER A 277 9.26 -5.17 21.85
N ALA A 278 9.24 -5.25 20.51
CA ALA A 278 8.08 -4.85 19.71
C ALA A 278 6.82 -5.64 20.09
N THR A 279 6.94 -6.96 20.25
CA THR A 279 5.86 -7.86 20.70
C THR A 279 5.32 -7.44 22.07
N GLU A 280 6.19 -7.18 23.05
CA GLU A 280 5.77 -6.73 24.38
C GLU A 280 5.07 -5.37 24.34
N ARG A 281 5.53 -4.43 23.51
CA ARG A 281 4.88 -3.12 23.35
C ARG A 281 3.52 -3.22 22.68
N ASP A 282 3.37 -4.10 21.67
CA ASP A 282 2.07 -4.34 21.05
C ASP A 282 1.07 -5.00 22.03
N LEU A 283 1.53 -5.87 22.93
CA LEU A 283 0.70 -6.43 24.00
C LEU A 283 0.28 -5.41 25.06
N LEU A 284 1.14 -4.43 25.36
CA LEU A 284 0.85 -3.37 26.34
C LEU A 284 -0.12 -2.31 25.80
N ARG A 285 -0.25 -2.20 24.47
CA ARG A 285 -1.08 -1.20 23.81
C ARG A 285 -2.57 -1.45 24.07
N THR A 286 -3.32 -0.38 24.33
CA THR A 286 -4.78 -0.44 24.37
C THR A 286 -5.34 -0.82 23.00
N ARG A 287 -6.12 -1.89 22.94
CA ARG A 287 -6.85 -2.33 21.75
C ARG A 287 -8.16 -1.56 21.61
N THR A 288 -8.46 -1.13 20.39
CA THR A 288 -9.79 -0.63 20.02
C THR A 288 -10.80 -1.78 20.00
N GLN A 289 -12.09 -1.46 20.07
CA GLN A 289 -13.17 -2.45 19.96
C GLN A 289 -13.08 -3.24 18.65
N LYS A 290 -12.80 -2.57 17.54
CA LYS A 290 -12.59 -3.18 16.23
C LYS A 290 -11.45 -4.20 16.25
N GLU A 291 -10.33 -3.87 16.91
CA GLU A 291 -9.20 -4.79 17.02
C GLU A 291 -9.52 -6.01 17.89
N ARG A 292 -10.21 -5.84 19.01
CA ARG A 292 -10.68 -6.97 19.83
C ARG A 292 -11.60 -7.90 19.05
N PHE A 293 -12.53 -7.34 18.27
CA PHE A 293 -13.41 -8.10 17.39
C PHE A 293 -12.62 -8.90 16.33
N GLN A 294 -11.62 -8.29 15.70
CA GLN A 294 -10.74 -8.97 14.73
C GLN A 294 -9.98 -10.13 15.37
N ASP A 295 -9.39 -9.90 16.54
CA ASP A 295 -8.60 -10.89 17.27
C ASP A 295 -9.48 -12.08 17.71
N ALA A 296 -10.69 -11.81 18.20
CA ALA A 296 -11.67 -12.83 18.54
C ALA A 296 -12.15 -13.62 17.31
N CYS A 297 -12.32 -12.98 16.15
CA CYS A 297 -12.65 -13.68 14.90
C CYS A 297 -11.54 -14.66 14.49
N ILE A 298 -10.28 -14.23 14.53
CA ILE A 298 -9.12 -15.07 14.21
C ILE A 298 -9.03 -16.25 15.18
N LEU A 299 -9.09 -15.98 16.49
CA LEU A 299 -9.12 -17.02 17.54
C LEU A 299 -10.19 -18.07 17.27
N THR A 300 -11.42 -17.63 17.00
CA THR A 300 -12.56 -18.52 16.75
C THR A 300 -12.37 -19.38 15.51
N PHE A 301 -11.89 -18.75 14.43
CA PHE A 301 -11.60 -19.43 13.18
C PHE A 301 -10.52 -20.50 13.34
N LEU A 302 -9.42 -20.17 14.03
CA LEU A 302 -8.32 -21.10 14.30
C LEU A 302 -8.75 -22.25 15.23
N ASN A 303 -9.52 -21.97 16.27
CA ASN A 303 -10.06 -23.01 17.16
C ASN A 303 -10.96 -24.00 16.40
N CYS A 304 -11.82 -23.50 15.51
CA CYS A 304 -12.66 -24.36 14.68
C CYS A 304 -11.80 -25.18 13.70
N SER A 305 -10.85 -24.55 13.00
CA SER A 305 -10.06 -25.19 11.95
C SER A 305 -9.11 -26.28 12.46
N LEU A 306 -8.62 -26.14 13.70
CA LEU A 306 -7.75 -27.13 14.36
C LEU A 306 -8.55 -28.28 15.00
N HIS A 307 -9.76 -28.04 15.53
CA HIS A 307 -10.55 -29.06 16.25
C HIS A 307 -11.16 -30.14 15.34
N PHE A 308 -11.52 -29.82 14.08
CA PHE A 308 -12.17 -30.76 13.16
C PHE A 308 -11.23 -31.82 12.53
N ARG A 309 -9.93 -31.81 12.83
CA ARG A 309 -8.92 -32.66 12.17
C ARG A 309 -8.76 -34.06 12.75
N GLU A 310 -9.37 -34.37 13.90
CA GLU A 310 -9.38 -35.74 14.46
C GLU A 310 -10.29 -36.72 13.68
N SER A 311 -11.06 -36.24 12.70
CA SER A 311 -12.05 -37.03 11.96
C SER A 311 -11.84 -36.95 10.45
N TYR A 312 -11.30 -38.03 9.86
CA TYR A 312 -11.14 -38.32 8.41
C TYR A 312 -9.95 -37.69 7.66
N ARG A 313 -9.15 -38.56 7.01
CA ARG A 313 -8.27 -38.21 5.88
C ARG A 313 -9.02 -38.52 4.59
N ILE A 314 -9.37 -37.50 3.80
CA ILE A 314 -10.03 -37.67 2.49
C ILE A 314 -9.00 -37.47 1.38
N GLY A 315 -9.09 -38.29 0.33
CA GLY A 315 -8.28 -38.23 -0.88
C GLY A 315 -8.73 -37.16 -1.89
N SER A 316 -7.71 -36.58 -2.52
CA SER A 316 -7.54 -35.80 -3.76
C SER A 316 -8.68 -35.10 -4.53
N CYS A 317 -8.31 -33.90 -4.96
CA CYS A 317 -8.62 -33.15 -6.19
C CYS A 317 -9.99 -32.46 -6.36
N VAL A 318 -9.94 -31.14 -6.58
CA VAL A 318 -10.95 -30.42 -7.36
C VAL A 318 -10.42 -30.36 -8.80
N PRO A 319 -11.07 -31.03 -9.78
CA PRO A 319 -10.52 -31.19 -11.14
C PRO A 319 -10.31 -29.89 -11.93
N ASP A 320 -10.77 -28.72 -11.45
CA ASP A 320 -11.07 -27.57 -12.30
C ASP A 320 -10.42 -26.23 -11.91
N ALA A 321 -9.75 -26.11 -10.77
CA ALA A 321 -9.18 -24.84 -10.29
C ALA A 321 -7.64 -24.87 -10.25
N GLN A 322 -7.00 -23.89 -10.89
CA GLN A 322 -5.53 -23.79 -10.97
C GLN A 322 -4.91 -22.91 -9.88
N ALA A 323 -5.72 -22.12 -9.16
CA ALA A 323 -5.25 -21.27 -8.05
C ALA A 323 -6.20 -21.44 -6.85
N LEU A 324 -5.65 -21.82 -5.70
CA LEU A 324 -6.38 -22.25 -4.51
C LEU A 324 -5.80 -21.53 -3.28
N HIS A 325 -6.67 -21.16 -2.34
CA HIS A 325 -6.29 -20.48 -1.09
C HIS A 325 -6.79 -21.28 0.13
N GLY A 326 -6.25 -20.99 1.30
CA GLY A 326 -6.47 -21.75 2.53
C GLY A 326 -5.41 -21.45 3.60
N THR A 327 -5.31 -22.33 4.60
CA THR A 327 -4.36 -22.29 5.71
C THR A 327 -3.64 -23.63 5.91
N TYR A 328 -2.42 -23.54 6.43
CA TYR A 328 -1.56 -24.60 6.92
C TYR A 328 -1.43 -24.46 8.44
N GLY A 329 -2.26 -25.20 9.19
CA GLY A 329 -2.44 -24.92 10.61
C GLY A 329 -2.90 -23.47 10.82
N PRO A 330 -2.17 -22.64 11.61
CA PRO A 330 -2.52 -21.25 11.85
C PRO A 330 -1.99 -20.28 10.77
N LEU A 331 -1.38 -20.77 9.69
CA LEU A 331 -0.71 -19.94 8.69
C LEU A 331 -1.53 -19.89 7.39
N PRO A 332 -1.82 -18.74 6.76
CA PRO A 332 -2.34 -18.72 5.39
C PRO A 332 -1.34 -19.41 4.46
N TRP A 333 -1.82 -20.24 3.55
CA TRP A 333 -0.99 -21.01 2.62
C TRP A 333 -1.78 -21.29 1.35
N TRP A 334 -1.23 -20.99 0.18
CA TRP A 334 -1.95 -21.07 -1.10
C TRP A 334 -1.26 -22.03 -2.06
N ASN A 335 -1.99 -22.50 -3.07
CA ASN A 335 -1.51 -23.44 -4.08
C ASN A 335 -1.78 -22.94 -5.49
N VAL A 336 -0.84 -23.18 -6.40
CA VAL A 336 -0.96 -22.96 -7.84
C VAL A 336 -0.67 -24.26 -8.56
N ILE A 337 -1.58 -24.71 -9.43
CA ILE A 337 -1.47 -25.92 -10.24
C ILE A 337 -1.30 -25.51 -11.70
N VAL A 338 -0.15 -25.82 -12.28
CA VAL A 338 0.17 -25.59 -13.70
C VAL A 338 -0.01 -26.89 -14.49
N ARG A 339 -0.59 -26.79 -15.68
CA ARG A 339 -1.02 -27.94 -16.49
C ARG A 339 -0.28 -28.03 -17.81
N THR A 340 0.12 -26.89 -18.36
CA THR A 340 0.81 -26.83 -19.64
C THR A 340 2.32 -26.71 -19.45
N GLU A 341 3.08 -27.16 -20.45
CA GLU A 341 4.54 -27.00 -20.46
C GLU A 341 4.96 -25.52 -20.35
N LYS A 342 4.23 -24.63 -21.04
CA LYS A 342 4.44 -23.18 -20.99
C LYS A 342 4.19 -22.58 -19.60
N GLU A 343 3.12 -23.00 -18.92
CA GLU A 343 2.87 -22.60 -17.53
C GLU A 343 3.94 -23.16 -16.58
N THR A 344 4.40 -24.39 -16.82
CA THR A 344 5.46 -25.03 -16.04
C THR A 344 6.80 -24.30 -16.18
N GLU A 345 7.16 -23.89 -17.39
CA GLU A 345 8.34 -23.08 -17.66
C GLU A 345 8.23 -21.71 -16.96
N ALA A 346 7.07 -21.05 -17.08
CA ALA A 346 6.78 -19.78 -16.41
C ALA A 346 6.82 -19.89 -14.88
N ALA A 347 6.36 -20.99 -14.31
CA ALA A 347 6.42 -21.29 -12.88
C ALA A 347 7.87 -21.43 -12.40
N ARG A 348 8.69 -22.19 -13.13
CA ARG A 348 10.11 -22.37 -12.81
C ARG A 348 10.87 -21.05 -12.88
N ALA A 349 10.58 -20.22 -13.88
CA ALA A 349 11.15 -18.88 -13.98
C ALA A 349 10.78 -18.01 -12.77
N ALA A 350 9.48 -17.96 -12.40
CA ALA A 350 9.02 -17.21 -11.23
C ALA A 350 9.66 -17.70 -9.91
N LEU A 351 9.85 -19.02 -9.75
CA LEU A 351 10.53 -19.62 -8.59
C LEU A 351 12.00 -19.21 -8.50
N SER A 352 12.68 -19.08 -9.65
CA SER A 352 14.09 -18.65 -9.68
C SER A 352 14.28 -17.16 -9.38
N GLU A 353 13.30 -16.32 -9.73
CA GLU A 353 13.37 -14.86 -9.61
C GLU A 353 12.90 -14.32 -8.26
N GLY A 354 12.20 -15.14 -7.47
CA GLY A 354 11.98 -14.86 -6.06
C GLY A 354 10.97 -13.75 -5.78
N VAL A 355 9.71 -14.01 -6.19
CA VAL A 355 8.44 -13.47 -5.65
C VAL A 355 7.69 -12.43 -6.50
N LEU A 356 6.37 -12.59 -6.50
CA LEU A 356 5.33 -11.85 -7.23
C LEU A 356 4.62 -10.86 -6.28
N PRO A 357 4.51 -9.54 -6.56
CA PRO A 357 3.63 -8.66 -5.81
C PRO A 357 2.18 -9.16 -5.80
N LEU A 358 1.55 -9.08 -4.63
CA LEU A 358 0.10 -9.27 -4.47
C LEU A 358 -0.63 -7.98 -4.81
N GLY A 359 -1.56 -8.04 -5.76
CA GLY A 359 -2.46 -6.97 -6.13
C GLY A 359 -3.92 -7.38 -5.98
N PHE A 360 -4.82 -6.43 -6.23
CA PHE A 360 -6.26 -6.63 -6.10
C PHE A 360 -6.97 -6.31 -7.41
N GLU A 361 -7.95 -7.13 -7.75
CA GLU A 361 -9.01 -6.76 -8.67
C GLU A 361 -10.36 -6.97 -7.97
N ARG A 362 -11.34 -6.10 -8.27
CA ARG A 362 -12.72 -6.36 -7.88
C ARG A 362 -13.36 -7.20 -8.98
N ASP A 363 -14.11 -8.24 -8.62
CA ASP A 363 -14.96 -8.94 -9.57
C ASP A 363 -16.12 -8.01 -9.96
N PRO A 364 -16.19 -7.54 -11.22
CA PRO A 364 -17.25 -6.62 -11.66
C PRO A 364 -18.64 -7.27 -11.70
N GLY A 365 -18.74 -8.60 -11.61
CA GLY A 365 -20.00 -9.34 -11.64
C GLY A 365 -20.57 -9.67 -10.26
N HIS A 366 -19.80 -9.52 -9.17
CA HIS A 366 -20.20 -10.01 -7.84
C HIS A 366 -19.62 -9.14 -6.72
N ALA A 367 -20.48 -8.32 -6.11
CA ALA A 367 -20.07 -7.33 -5.10
C ALA A 367 -19.42 -7.94 -3.84
N SER A 368 -19.66 -9.21 -3.53
CA SER A 368 -19.05 -9.93 -2.40
C SER A 368 -17.78 -10.69 -2.78
N ARG A 369 -17.31 -10.65 -4.02
CA ARG A 369 -16.09 -11.36 -4.44
C ARG A 369 -14.87 -10.45 -4.48
N LEU A 370 -13.80 -10.91 -3.85
CA LEU A 370 -12.50 -10.24 -3.81
C LEU A 370 -11.48 -11.09 -4.57
N LEU A 371 -10.82 -10.49 -5.57
CA LEU A 371 -9.78 -11.17 -6.36
C LEU A 371 -8.40 -10.68 -5.92
N LEU A 372 -7.60 -11.63 -5.43
CA LEU A 372 -6.22 -11.46 -5.04
C LEU A 372 -5.31 -11.96 -6.16
N ILE A 373 -4.38 -11.14 -6.61
CA ILE A 373 -3.58 -11.43 -7.80
C ILE A 373 -2.12 -11.50 -7.45
N CYS A 374 -1.53 -12.64 -7.77
CA CYS A 374 -0.09 -12.83 -7.68
C CYS A 374 0.51 -12.60 -9.08
N ARG A 375 1.30 -11.54 -9.29
CA ARG A 375 1.82 -11.14 -10.62
C ARG A 375 3.35 -11.14 -10.70
N LYS A 376 3.87 -11.48 -11.87
CA LYS A 376 5.31 -11.39 -12.20
C LYS A 376 5.94 -10.02 -11.90
N PRO A 377 7.13 -9.94 -11.25
CA PRO A 377 7.99 -8.76 -11.33
C PRO A 377 8.39 -8.46 -12.76
N ARG A 378 8.82 -7.23 -13.02
CA ARG A 378 9.33 -6.82 -14.34
C ARG A 378 10.69 -7.49 -14.61
N THR A 379 10.69 -8.61 -15.32
CA THR A 379 11.91 -9.29 -15.80
C THR A 379 11.73 -9.83 -17.22
N GLU A 380 12.86 -10.15 -17.87
CA GLU A 380 12.92 -10.65 -19.26
C GLU A 380 12.56 -12.14 -19.43
N SER A 381 12.27 -12.89 -18.36
CA SER A 381 11.89 -14.30 -18.47
C SER A 381 10.37 -14.49 -18.64
N LEU A 382 9.87 -15.72 -18.71
CA LEU A 382 8.44 -16.02 -18.59
C LEU A 382 7.94 -15.80 -17.15
N GLY A 383 6.64 -15.60 -16.93
CA GLY A 383 6.12 -15.61 -15.56
C GLY A 383 4.63 -15.86 -15.45
N ILE A 384 4.13 -15.81 -14.22
CA ILE A 384 2.77 -16.25 -13.91
C ILE A 384 1.92 -15.09 -13.38
N ARG A 385 0.65 -15.08 -13.78
CA ARG A 385 -0.43 -14.37 -13.09
C ARG A 385 -1.41 -15.40 -12.53
N ALA A 386 -1.57 -15.44 -11.20
CA ALA A 386 -2.55 -16.29 -10.53
C ALA A 386 -3.64 -15.44 -9.87
N HIS A 387 -4.91 -15.86 -10.01
CA HIS A 387 -6.08 -15.22 -9.39
C HIS A 387 -6.65 -16.10 -8.27
N PHE A 388 -6.62 -15.61 -7.04
CA PHE A 388 -7.22 -16.22 -5.86
C PHE A 388 -8.54 -15.51 -5.55
N VAL A 389 -9.62 -16.27 -5.39
CA VAL A 389 -10.99 -15.71 -5.28
C VAL A 389 -11.56 -15.91 -3.89
N PHE A 390 -11.86 -14.81 -3.18
CA PHE A 390 -12.45 -14.84 -1.86
C PHE A 390 -13.93 -14.41 -1.90
N ASP A 391 -14.80 -15.19 -1.27
CA ASP A 391 -16.22 -14.85 -1.10
C ASP A 391 -16.42 -14.20 0.29
N LEU A 392 -16.68 -12.90 0.31
CA LEU A 392 -16.89 -12.11 1.53
C LEU A 392 -18.23 -12.39 2.21
N ASP A 393 -19.11 -13.19 1.60
CA ASP A 393 -20.30 -13.71 2.30
C ASP A 393 -19.97 -15.01 3.05
N ASN A 394 -18.79 -15.61 2.81
CA ASN A 394 -18.28 -16.74 3.58
C ASN A 394 -17.40 -16.24 4.76
N PRO A 395 -17.83 -16.43 6.02
CA PRO A 395 -17.06 -15.95 7.17
C PRO A 395 -15.68 -16.61 7.29
N ALA A 396 -15.47 -17.82 6.76
CA ALA A 396 -14.16 -18.46 6.75
C ALA A 396 -13.16 -17.73 5.84
N HIS A 397 -13.61 -17.27 4.66
CA HIS A 397 -12.75 -16.51 3.74
C HIS A 397 -12.42 -15.14 4.32
N ALA A 398 -13.39 -14.49 4.98
CA ALA A 398 -13.13 -13.24 5.69
C ALA A 398 -12.13 -13.41 6.85
N CYS A 399 -12.23 -14.50 7.63
CA CYS A 399 -11.24 -14.81 8.66
C CYS A 399 -9.85 -15.13 8.09
N GLU A 400 -9.75 -15.87 6.97
CA GLU A 400 -8.48 -16.11 6.28
C GLU A 400 -7.84 -14.79 5.82
N LEU A 401 -8.64 -13.87 5.28
CA LEU A 401 -8.16 -12.54 4.89
C LEU A 401 -7.67 -11.73 6.09
N LEU A 402 -8.37 -11.75 7.24
CA LEU A 402 -7.88 -11.13 8.47
C LEU A 402 -6.56 -11.74 8.94
N LEU A 403 -6.48 -13.08 8.95
CA LEU A 403 -5.28 -13.82 9.32
C LEU A 403 -4.10 -13.43 8.42
N MET A 404 -4.36 -13.37 7.11
CA MET A 404 -3.40 -12.96 6.10
C MET A 404 -2.91 -11.52 6.33
N ALA A 405 -3.81 -10.58 6.61
CA ALA A 405 -3.46 -9.18 6.84
C ALA A 405 -2.66 -8.94 8.13
N LYS A 406 -2.80 -9.80 9.13
CA LYS A 406 -1.99 -9.75 10.37
C LYS A 406 -0.58 -10.33 10.19
N ARG A 407 -0.30 -11.00 9.06
CA ARG A 407 1.01 -11.55 8.73
C ARG A 407 1.72 -10.72 7.66
N SER A 408 3.03 -10.91 7.52
CA SER A 408 3.87 -10.19 6.55
C SER A 408 3.83 -10.76 5.12
N GLY A 409 3.08 -11.83 4.87
CA GLY A 409 3.01 -12.47 3.55
C GLY A 409 2.44 -13.89 3.56
N VAL A 410 2.24 -14.45 2.36
CA VAL A 410 1.64 -15.77 2.13
C VAL A 410 2.53 -16.65 1.26
N PRO A 411 2.92 -17.86 1.72
CA PRO A 411 3.56 -18.87 0.88
C PRO A 411 2.58 -19.47 -0.14
N ILE A 412 3.09 -19.72 -1.35
CA ILE A 412 2.35 -20.24 -2.51
C ILE A 412 3.11 -21.44 -3.07
N ASP A 413 2.61 -22.66 -2.84
CA ASP A 413 3.19 -23.87 -3.44
C ASP A 413 2.79 -23.98 -4.91
N VAL A 414 3.74 -24.37 -5.76
CA VAL A 414 3.51 -24.55 -7.19
C VAL A 414 3.67 -26.02 -7.57
N TYR A 415 2.63 -26.57 -8.20
CA TYR A 415 2.55 -27.97 -8.62
C TYR A 415 2.40 -28.09 -10.13
N ALA A 416 3.10 -29.01 -10.77
CA ALA A 416 2.86 -29.41 -12.17
C ALA A 416 2.02 -30.69 -12.22
N GLU A 417 0.93 -30.67 -12.97
CA GLU A 417 0.07 -31.82 -13.22
C GLU A 417 0.65 -32.65 -14.39
N SER A 418 0.86 -33.96 -14.19
CA SER A 418 1.23 -34.89 -15.27
C SER A 418 0.07 -35.84 -15.54
N HIS A 419 -0.48 -35.79 -16.75
CA HIS A 419 -1.43 -36.80 -17.22
C HIS A 419 -0.65 -38.04 -17.66
N ASN A 420 -0.70 -39.11 -16.87
CA ASN A 420 -0.34 -40.44 -17.37
C ASN A 420 -1.46 -40.97 -18.28
N GLU A 421 -1.14 -41.99 -19.07
CA GLU A 421 -1.95 -42.56 -20.17
C GLU A 421 -3.44 -42.80 -19.85
N PRO A 422 -4.32 -42.94 -20.87
CA PRO A 422 -5.78 -42.71 -20.78
C PRO A 422 -6.60 -43.60 -19.83
N ASP A 423 -5.99 -44.54 -19.10
CA ASP A 423 -6.71 -45.59 -18.35
C ASP A 423 -6.51 -45.56 -16.82
N GLU A 424 -5.76 -44.60 -16.24
CA GLU A 424 -5.68 -44.41 -14.79
C GLU A 424 -6.29 -43.07 -14.35
N TRP A 425 -7.24 -43.13 -13.41
CA TRP A 425 -7.90 -41.96 -12.80
C TRP A 425 -7.00 -41.20 -11.81
N ASP A 426 -5.72 -41.55 -11.73
CA ASP A 426 -4.75 -40.97 -10.80
C ASP A 426 -3.99 -39.83 -11.47
N ILE A 427 -4.42 -38.60 -11.17
CA ILE A 427 -3.69 -37.38 -11.50
C ILE A 427 -2.45 -37.30 -10.60
N GLU A 428 -1.26 -37.51 -11.16
CA GLU A 428 -0.01 -37.26 -10.44
C GLU A 428 0.39 -35.78 -10.53
N SER A 429 0.62 -35.15 -9.37
CA SER A 429 1.08 -33.75 -9.28
C SER A 429 2.49 -33.68 -8.70
N THR A 430 3.42 -33.05 -9.41
CA THR A 430 4.80 -32.85 -8.97
C THR A 430 5.01 -31.46 -8.36
N HIS A 431 5.47 -31.38 -7.11
CA HIS A 431 5.81 -30.11 -6.46
C HIS A 431 7.07 -29.48 -7.07
N LEU A 432 6.94 -28.28 -7.64
CA LEU A 432 8.03 -27.54 -8.28
C LEU A 432 8.82 -26.68 -7.29
N GLY A 433 8.14 -26.11 -6.29
CA GLY A 433 8.72 -25.21 -5.30
C GLY A 433 7.68 -24.25 -4.70
N THR A 434 8.11 -23.45 -3.72
CA THR A 434 7.25 -22.52 -2.99
C THR A 434 7.69 -21.08 -3.24
N LEU A 435 6.76 -20.21 -3.63
CA LEU A 435 6.91 -18.75 -3.69
C LEU A 435 6.45 -18.14 -2.35
N TYR A 436 6.92 -16.96 -1.99
CA TYR A 436 6.45 -16.26 -0.78
C TYR A 436 5.98 -14.84 -1.13
N ALA A 437 4.68 -14.59 -1.14
CA ALA A 437 4.14 -13.31 -1.58
C ALA A 437 3.98 -12.33 -0.39
N PRO A 438 4.78 -11.25 -0.28
CA PRO A 438 4.73 -10.32 0.84
C PRO A 438 3.45 -9.49 0.80
N ILE A 439 3.06 -9.02 1.98
CA ILE A 439 1.90 -8.15 2.16
C ILE A 439 2.36 -6.89 2.87
N GLY A 440 2.31 -5.78 2.12
CA GLY A 440 2.60 -4.45 2.62
C GLY A 440 1.55 -3.91 3.60
N PRO A 441 1.87 -2.90 4.42
CA PRO A 441 0.95 -2.32 5.41
C PRO A 441 -0.29 -1.70 4.76
N GLU A 442 -0.17 -1.07 3.59
CA GLU A 442 -1.31 -0.52 2.85
C GLU A 442 -2.29 -1.64 2.48
N LEU A 443 -1.73 -2.74 1.98
CA LEU A 443 -2.50 -3.88 1.58
C LEU A 443 -3.13 -4.61 2.78
N ALA A 444 -2.35 -4.83 3.83
CA ALA A 444 -2.83 -5.39 5.09
C ALA A 444 -3.99 -4.57 5.66
N SER A 445 -3.88 -3.23 5.65
CA SER A 445 -4.94 -2.34 6.11
C SER A 445 -6.21 -2.52 5.29
N LEU A 446 -6.08 -2.55 3.96
CA LEU A 446 -7.19 -2.75 3.04
C LEU A 446 -7.91 -4.08 3.30
N VAL A 447 -7.17 -5.18 3.31
CA VAL A 447 -7.71 -6.52 3.53
C VAL A 447 -8.38 -6.59 4.91
N THR A 448 -7.74 -6.01 5.93
CA THR A 448 -8.28 -5.94 7.29
C THR A 448 -9.65 -5.28 7.30
N GLU A 449 -9.80 -4.14 6.62
CA GLU A 449 -11.07 -3.42 6.57
C GLU A 449 -12.17 -4.19 5.84
N VAL A 450 -11.87 -4.76 4.67
CA VAL A 450 -12.87 -5.54 3.92
C VAL A 450 -13.32 -6.75 4.71
N ALA A 451 -12.37 -7.47 5.29
CA ALA A 451 -12.66 -8.67 6.05
C ALA A 451 -13.42 -8.32 7.34
N SER A 452 -13.06 -7.22 8.01
CA SER A 452 -13.80 -6.72 9.17
C SER A 452 -15.24 -6.37 8.79
N ALA A 453 -15.45 -5.61 7.71
CA ALA A 453 -16.78 -5.22 7.25
C ALA A 453 -17.62 -6.45 6.84
N ALA A 454 -17.00 -7.42 6.16
CA ALA A 454 -17.63 -8.69 5.81
C ALA A 454 -18.10 -9.45 7.05
N LEU A 455 -17.24 -9.58 8.06
CA LEU A 455 -17.55 -10.25 9.33
C LEU A 455 -18.62 -9.51 10.13
N THR A 456 -18.58 -8.17 10.18
CA THR A 456 -19.63 -7.37 10.83
C THR A 456 -20.99 -7.57 10.15
N ARG A 457 -21.04 -7.68 8.81
CA ARG A 457 -22.28 -8.01 8.08
C ARG A 457 -22.75 -9.44 8.37
N ALA A 458 -21.83 -10.40 8.42
CA ALA A 458 -22.14 -11.81 8.66
C ALA A 458 -22.57 -12.07 10.13
N LEU A 459 -22.12 -11.24 11.06
CA LEU A 459 -22.33 -11.39 12.51
C LEU A 459 -22.89 -10.09 13.12
N PRO A 460 -24.16 -9.75 12.88
CA PRO A 460 -24.77 -8.52 13.39
C PRO A 460 -24.69 -8.45 14.92
N GLY A 461 -24.25 -7.31 15.46
CA GLY A 461 -24.13 -7.07 16.91
C GLY A 461 -22.91 -7.71 17.58
N ALA A 462 -22.17 -8.59 16.88
CA ALA A 462 -20.96 -9.19 17.43
C ALA A 462 -19.87 -8.15 17.70
N HIS A 463 -19.68 -7.19 16.79
CA HIS A 463 -18.70 -6.11 16.96
C HIS A 463 -18.87 -5.32 18.27
N ASP A 464 -20.11 -5.19 18.77
CA ASP A 464 -20.42 -4.35 19.92
C ASP A 464 -20.21 -5.05 21.27
N CYS A 465 -19.88 -6.34 21.25
CA CYS A 465 -19.59 -7.15 22.44
C CYS A 465 -18.14 -6.98 22.93
N ASP A 466 -17.94 -7.13 24.24
CA ASP A 466 -16.62 -7.18 24.88
C ASP A 466 -16.19 -8.65 24.96
N TYR A 467 -15.35 -9.10 24.03
CA TYR A 467 -14.84 -10.47 24.01
C TYR A 467 -13.59 -10.59 24.89
N ASP A 468 -13.55 -11.65 25.70
CA ASP A 468 -12.38 -12.03 26.49
C ASP A 468 -11.37 -12.86 25.66
N GLU A 469 -10.11 -12.93 26.11
CA GLU A 469 -8.98 -13.64 25.48
C GLU A 469 -9.20 -15.16 25.29
N HIS A 470 -10.24 -15.71 25.91
CA HIS A 470 -10.59 -17.14 25.88
C HIS A 470 -11.96 -17.42 25.29
N GLU A 471 -12.78 -16.39 25.05
CA GLU A 471 -14.11 -16.54 24.51
C GLU A 471 -14.10 -16.21 23.03
N GLY A 472 -14.12 -17.27 22.21
CA GLY A 472 -14.44 -17.13 20.80
C GLY A 472 -15.83 -16.52 20.59
N ILE A 473 -16.11 -16.14 19.35
CA ILE A 473 -17.40 -15.58 18.96
C ILE A 473 -18.35 -16.74 18.67
N GLU A 474 -19.22 -17.10 19.62
CA GLU A 474 -20.15 -18.22 19.45
C GLU A 474 -21.00 -18.15 18.15
N PRO A 475 -21.53 -16.98 17.73
CA PRO A 475 -22.19 -16.84 16.43
C PRO A 475 -21.29 -17.21 15.24
N LEU A 476 -20.00 -16.91 15.30
CA LEU A 476 -19.02 -17.28 14.28
C LEU A 476 -18.72 -18.78 14.34
N SER A 477 -18.54 -19.35 15.53
CA SER A 477 -18.38 -20.81 15.72
C SER A 477 -19.53 -21.57 15.07
N GLU A 478 -20.76 -21.12 15.29
CA GLU A 478 -21.96 -21.71 14.67
C GLU A 478 -22.01 -21.49 13.16
N ALA A 479 -21.66 -20.30 12.67
CA ALA A 479 -21.58 -20.03 11.24
C ALA A 479 -20.54 -20.91 10.53
N LEU A 480 -19.39 -21.15 11.16
CA LEU A 480 -18.34 -22.05 10.67
C LEU A 480 -18.78 -23.52 10.72
N ARG A 481 -19.48 -23.96 11.77
CA ARG A 481 -20.05 -25.32 11.88
C ARG A 481 -21.08 -25.62 10.79
N ARG A 482 -21.81 -24.62 10.31
CA ARG A 482 -22.79 -24.75 9.21
C ARG A 482 -22.13 -24.94 7.84
N LEU A 483 -20.85 -24.60 7.70
CA LEU A 483 -20.08 -24.99 6.52
C LEU A 483 -19.85 -26.51 6.59
N ALA A 484 -19.99 -27.22 5.47
CA ALA A 484 -19.78 -28.66 5.45
C ALA A 484 -18.41 -29.02 6.08
N PRO A 485 -18.28 -30.05 6.93
CA PRO A 485 -17.03 -30.35 7.66
C PRO A 485 -15.80 -30.46 6.76
N ALA A 486 -15.93 -31.07 5.58
CA ALA A 486 -14.88 -31.13 4.57
C ALA A 486 -14.38 -29.72 4.15
N ARG A 487 -15.25 -28.71 4.10
CA ARG A 487 -14.89 -27.33 3.73
C ARG A 487 -14.07 -26.64 4.81
N VAL A 488 -14.38 -26.86 6.09
CA VAL A 488 -13.58 -26.33 7.20
C VAL A 488 -12.20 -27.02 7.25
N GLN A 489 -12.17 -28.33 7.01
CA GLN A 489 -10.93 -29.12 6.91
C GLN A 489 -10.06 -28.71 5.71
N HIS A 490 -10.66 -28.33 4.57
CA HIS A 490 -9.92 -27.82 3.40
C HIS A 490 -9.22 -26.48 3.68
N PHE A 491 -9.73 -25.68 4.62
CA PHE A 491 -8.99 -24.50 5.07
C PHE A 491 -7.78 -24.85 5.90
N SER A 492 -7.68 -26.00 6.56
CA SER A 492 -6.52 -26.33 7.41
C SER A 492 -5.63 -27.46 6.89
N SER A 493 -6.07 -28.28 5.93
CA SER A 493 -5.34 -29.44 5.38
C SER A 493 -4.13 -29.03 4.54
N GLY A 494 -2.92 -29.24 5.08
CA GLY A 494 -1.68 -28.69 4.54
C GLY A 494 -1.23 -29.21 3.20
N ARG A 495 -0.55 -28.35 2.41
CA ARG A 495 0.06 -28.53 1.06
C ARG A 495 -0.79 -29.21 -0.04
N HIS A 496 -1.77 -30.02 0.34
CA HIS A 496 -2.83 -30.63 -0.47
C HIS A 496 -4.13 -29.83 -0.25
N ILE A 497 -4.09 -28.53 -0.53
CA ILE A 497 -5.27 -27.68 -0.47
C ILE A 497 -6.25 -28.19 -1.52
N THR A 498 -7.39 -28.70 -1.06
CA THR A 498 -8.45 -29.24 -1.93
C THR A 498 -9.70 -28.40 -1.75
N ALA A 499 -9.62 -27.08 -1.95
CA ALA A 499 -10.77 -26.20 -1.74
C ALA A 499 -11.80 -26.37 -2.86
N SER A 500 -12.93 -27.02 -2.56
CA SER A 500 -14.14 -26.93 -3.38
C SER A 500 -14.69 -25.51 -3.30
N SER A 501 -14.42 -24.71 -4.33
CA SER A 501 -14.93 -23.34 -4.43
C SER A 501 -16.46 -23.36 -4.38
N TYR A 502 -17.06 -22.66 -3.42
CA TYR A 502 -18.49 -22.43 -3.37
C TYR A 502 -18.95 -21.70 -4.64
N ARG A 503 -20.05 -22.14 -5.29
CA ARG A 503 -20.67 -21.50 -6.47
C ARG A 503 -19.77 -21.32 -7.71
N ASP A 504 -19.08 -22.37 -8.15
CA ASP A 504 -18.33 -22.36 -9.43
C ASP A 504 -17.24 -21.26 -9.53
N LEU A 505 -16.67 -20.89 -8.39
CA LEU A 505 -15.63 -19.86 -8.25
C LEU A 505 -14.25 -20.37 -8.67
N LYS A 506 -13.96 -20.37 -9.97
CA LYS A 506 -12.69 -20.88 -10.49
C LYS A 506 -11.56 -19.82 -10.40
N GLY A 507 -10.64 -20.02 -9.46
CA GLY A 507 -9.31 -19.41 -9.52
C GLY A 507 -8.54 -19.93 -10.73
N GLY A 508 -7.70 -19.08 -11.32
CA GLY A 508 -7.08 -19.36 -12.62
C GLY A 508 -5.66 -18.86 -12.72
N VAL A 509 -4.93 -19.41 -13.69
CA VAL A 509 -3.53 -19.08 -13.96
C VAL A 509 -3.39 -18.66 -15.41
N VAL A 510 -2.54 -17.66 -15.65
CA VAL A 510 -2.16 -17.24 -17.01
C VAL A 510 -0.64 -17.16 -17.10
N ALA A 511 -0.06 -17.94 -18.02
CA ALA A 511 1.36 -17.81 -18.39
C ALA A 511 1.57 -16.53 -19.21
N LEU A 512 2.47 -15.67 -18.72
CA LEU A 512 2.87 -14.42 -19.34
C LEU A 512 4.17 -14.63 -20.14
N SER A 513 4.23 -14.10 -21.36
CA SER A 513 5.51 -13.97 -22.08
C SER A 513 6.43 -12.97 -21.35
N ALA A 514 7.74 -13.05 -21.57
CA ALA A 514 8.66 -11.97 -21.22
C ALA A 514 8.10 -10.65 -21.74
N HIS A 515 7.68 -9.78 -20.81
CA HIS A 515 6.76 -8.67 -21.06
C HIS A 515 5.72 -8.93 -22.17
N PRO A 516 4.47 -9.31 -21.88
CA PRO A 516 3.43 -9.00 -22.85
C PRO A 516 3.27 -7.47 -22.87
N PRO A 517 3.12 -6.83 -24.04
CA PRO A 517 2.48 -5.53 -24.08
C PRO A 517 1.16 -5.65 -23.32
N VAL A 518 0.80 -4.65 -22.53
CA VAL A 518 -0.58 -4.53 -22.04
C VAL A 518 -1.43 -4.17 -23.26
N GLU A 519 -1.78 -5.18 -24.05
CA GLU A 519 -2.84 -5.09 -25.04
C GLU A 519 -4.18 -5.30 -24.33
N LEU A 520 -4.98 -4.24 -24.37
CA LEU A 520 -6.41 -4.24 -24.08
C LEU A 520 -7.15 -5.00 -25.19
N SER A 521 -7.02 -6.33 -25.24
CA SER A 521 -7.82 -7.16 -26.13
C SER A 521 -8.60 -8.21 -25.34
N GLY A 522 -9.55 -7.72 -24.53
CA GLY A 522 -10.60 -8.51 -23.88
C GLY A 522 -12.02 -8.11 -24.32
N PHE A 523 -12.17 -7.18 -25.28
CA PHE A 523 -13.49 -6.78 -25.79
C PHE A 523 -13.45 -6.56 -27.32
N SER A 524 -13.47 -7.66 -28.06
CA SER A 524 -13.83 -7.78 -29.49
C SER A 524 -13.85 -9.29 -29.77
N ARG A 525 -14.93 -9.97 -30.18
CA ARG A 525 -16.15 -9.61 -30.90
C ARG A 525 -17.26 -10.63 -30.58
N GLY A 526 -18.50 -10.17 -30.63
CA GLY A 526 -19.67 -11.00 -30.90
C GLY A 526 -20.55 -10.31 -31.94
N THR A 527 -20.24 -10.50 -33.21
CA THR A 527 -21.06 -10.04 -34.34
C THR A 527 -22.38 -10.82 -34.42
N LYS A 528 -23.51 -10.11 -34.52
CA LYS A 528 -24.61 -10.50 -35.42
C LYS A 528 -25.15 -9.29 -36.17
N ARG A 529 -25.13 -9.42 -37.50
CA ARG A 529 -25.82 -8.58 -38.49
C ARG A 529 -27.33 -8.86 -38.47
N GLY A 530 -28.11 -7.82 -38.73
CA GLY A 530 -29.39 -7.93 -39.45
C GLY A 530 -30.56 -7.20 -38.78
N GLN A 531 -30.81 -5.94 -39.15
CA GLN A 531 -31.89 -5.52 -40.07
C GLN A 531 -32.14 -4.01 -39.98
N GLN A 532 -32.39 -3.41 -41.14
CA GLN A 532 -32.74 -2.02 -41.35
C GLN A 532 -34.14 -1.70 -40.82
N SER A 533 -34.36 -0.48 -40.32
CA SER A 533 -35.34 0.49 -40.86
C SER A 533 -35.52 1.68 -39.92
N GLY A 534 -35.85 2.85 -40.48
CA GLY A 534 -36.43 3.98 -39.75
C GLY A 534 -35.61 5.26 -39.76
N HIS A 535 -35.83 6.11 -40.77
CA HIS A 535 -35.48 7.52 -40.74
C HIS A 535 -36.24 8.24 -39.62
N SER A 536 -35.57 9.07 -38.83
CA SER A 536 -36.13 10.32 -38.32
C SER A 536 -34.99 11.31 -38.07
N ARG A 537 -35.17 12.54 -38.57
CA ARG A 537 -34.30 13.69 -38.33
C ARG A 537 -34.34 14.05 -36.84
N GLU A 538 -33.22 13.92 -36.14
CA GLU A 538 -33.01 14.56 -34.84
C GLU A 538 -31.62 15.18 -34.73
N THR A 539 -31.61 16.33 -34.06
CA THR A 539 -30.56 17.33 -33.89
C THR A 539 -29.21 16.70 -33.51
N ARG A 540 -28.15 17.03 -34.28
CA ARG A 540 -26.76 16.60 -34.03
C ARG A 540 -26.30 17.03 -32.63
N THR A 541 -26.43 16.15 -31.63
CA THR A 541 -25.67 16.19 -30.38
C THR A 541 -24.22 15.91 -30.72
N ARG A 542 -23.32 16.86 -30.40
CA ARG A 542 -21.86 16.70 -30.57
C ARG A 542 -21.41 15.50 -29.74
N THR A 543 -20.84 14.50 -30.40
CA THR A 543 -20.25 13.34 -29.73
C THR A 543 -19.17 13.79 -28.74
N PRO A 544 -19.10 13.22 -27.52
CA PRO A 544 -18.09 13.57 -26.53
C PRO A 544 -16.68 13.38 -27.07
N MET A 545 -15.79 14.32 -26.78
CA MET A 545 -14.44 14.33 -27.33
C MET A 545 -13.51 13.49 -26.44
N PRO A 546 -12.88 12.42 -26.95
CA PRO A 546 -11.95 11.64 -26.15
C PRO A 546 -10.66 12.44 -25.88
N PRO A 547 -9.95 12.14 -24.78
CA PRO A 547 -8.61 12.68 -24.55
C PRO A 547 -7.67 12.40 -25.72
N PRO A 548 -6.93 13.40 -26.22
CA PRO A 548 -6.03 13.25 -27.36
C PRO A 548 -4.72 12.56 -26.99
N ARG A 549 -4.15 11.82 -27.95
CA ARG A 549 -2.88 11.07 -27.79
C ARG A 549 -1.63 11.80 -28.27
N ALA A 550 -1.82 12.97 -28.86
CA ALA A 550 -0.73 13.77 -29.41
C ALA A 550 -0.98 15.24 -29.14
N THR A 551 0.12 15.98 -28.96
CA THR A 551 0.12 17.43 -28.87
C THR A 551 0.81 18.03 -30.10
N GLY A 552 0.65 19.32 -30.29
CA GLY A 552 1.41 20.07 -31.28
C GLY A 552 1.35 21.55 -31.00
N PHE A 553 1.78 22.35 -31.98
CA PHE A 553 1.93 23.79 -31.83
C PHE A 553 1.08 24.55 -32.83
N VAL A 554 0.44 25.61 -32.36
CA VAL A 554 0.04 26.74 -33.21
C VAL A 554 1.15 27.77 -33.13
N TYR A 555 1.65 28.26 -34.26
CA TYR A 555 2.82 29.13 -34.31
C TYR A 555 2.59 30.38 -35.16
N VAL A 556 3.40 31.39 -34.88
CA VAL A 556 3.53 32.61 -35.68
C VAL A 556 4.93 32.65 -36.26
N GLN A 557 5.04 32.83 -37.58
CA GLN A 557 6.29 32.92 -38.31
C GLN A 557 6.37 34.21 -39.12
N ARG A 558 7.58 34.74 -39.25
CA ARG A 558 7.89 35.91 -40.08
C ARG A 558 8.90 35.55 -41.16
N ASN A 559 8.78 36.21 -42.30
CA ASN A 559 9.81 36.21 -43.34
C ASN A 559 10.30 37.64 -43.55
N PRO A 560 11.62 37.91 -43.55
CA PRO A 560 12.15 39.24 -43.84
C PRO A 560 11.71 39.84 -45.19
N ALA A 561 11.40 39.01 -46.20
CA ALA A 561 10.88 39.50 -47.49
C ALA A 561 9.41 39.99 -47.42
N PHE A 562 8.68 39.63 -46.36
CA PHE A 562 7.28 40.00 -46.16
C PHE A 562 7.12 40.73 -44.81
N PRO A 563 7.69 41.93 -44.65
CA PRO A 563 7.84 42.57 -43.34
C PRO A 563 6.50 42.88 -42.65
N ASP A 564 5.46 43.19 -43.43
CA ASP A 564 4.12 43.56 -42.92
C ASP A 564 3.16 42.37 -42.81
N MET A 565 3.67 41.14 -42.91
CA MET A 565 2.85 39.92 -42.93
C MET A 565 3.38 38.88 -41.96
N LEU A 566 2.46 38.25 -41.24
CA LEU A 566 2.73 37.11 -40.38
C LEU A 566 2.07 35.87 -40.96
N LYS A 567 2.79 34.74 -40.93
CA LYS A 567 2.23 33.42 -41.20
C LYS A 567 1.77 32.81 -39.89
N ILE A 568 0.50 32.41 -39.82
CA ILE A 568 -0.07 31.69 -38.68
C ILE A 568 -0.46 30.29 -39.15
N GLY A 569 0.10 29.26 -38.52
CA GLY A 569 -0.17 27.88 -38.90
C GLY A 569 0.00 26.93 -37.73
N TYR A 570 -0.20 25.63 -38.00
CA TYR A 570 -0.02 24.59 -37.00
C TYR A 570 1.01 23.54 -37.43
N SER A 571 1.51 22.77 -36.46
CA SER A 571 2.42 21.65 -36.69
C SER A 571 2.31 20.62 -35.57
N ALA A 572 2.29 19.34 -35.94
CA ALA A 572 2.48 18.21 -35.00
C ALA A 572 3.96 17.98 -34.64
N ARG A 573 4.89 18.61 -35.36
CA ARG A 573 6.34 18.68 -35.08
C ARG A 573 6.71 20.06 -34.51
N LEU A 574 7.99 20.28 -34.21
CA LEU A 574 8.48 21.61 -33.85
C LEU A 574 8.20 22.64 -34.95
N ALA A 575 7.88 23.87 -34.53
CA ALA A 575 7.62 24.98 -35.45
C ALA A 575 8.86 25.28 -36.33
N GLU A 576 10.06 25.06 -35.79
CA GLU A 576 11.34 25.20 -36.48
C GLU A 576 11.50 24.16 -37.60
N ASP A 577 11.03 22.93 -37.39
CA ASP A 577 11.05 21.89 -38.44
C ASP A 577 10.12 22.30 -39.59
N ARG A 578 8.96 22.88 -39.26
CA ARG A 578 8.03 23.40 -40.27
C ARG A 578 8.58 24.63 -40.99
N ALA A 579 9.25 25.55 -40.29
CA ALA A 579 9.92 26.70 -40.89
C ALA A 579 10.96 26.27 -41.94
N LYS A 580 11.75 25.23 -41.63
CA LYS A 580 12.74 24.64 -42.55
C LYS A 580 12.08 24.00 -43.77
N ASP A 581 10.99 23.25 -43.58
CA ASP A 581 10.28 22.61 -44.69
C ASP A 581 9.65 23.61 -45.66
N LEU A 582 9.33 24.81 -45.18
CA LEU A 582 8.77 25.88 -46.01
C LEU A 582 9.85 26.67 -46.78
N TYR A 583 11.13 26.49 -46.46
CA TYR A 583 12.23 27.15 -47.14
C TYR A 583 12.66 26.36 -48.39
N GLY A 584 12.01 26.67 -49.51
CA GLY A 584 12.34 26.15 -50.84
C GLY A 584 12.77 27.26 -51.81
N THR A 585 12.96 26.92 -53.09
CA THR A 585 13.39 27.87 -54.14
C THR A 585 12.42 29.02 -54.40
N SER A 586 11.18 28.92 -53.92
CA SER A 586 10.13 29.93 -54.09
C SER A 586 10.02 30.92 -52.92
N VAL A 587 10.89 30.84 -51.89
CA VAL A 587 10.86 31.72 -50.71
C VAL A 587 12.22 32.43 -50.56
N PRO A 588 12.29 33.78 -50.58
CA PRO A 588 13.56 34.51 -50.63
C PRO A 588 14.46 34.38 -49.39
N PHE A 589 13.87 34.29 -48.19
CA PHE A 589 14.58 34.14 -46.92
C PHE A 589 13.95 33.03 -46.08
N PRO A 590 14.67 32.43 -45.11
CA PRO A 590 14.08 31.46 -44.19
C PRO A 590 13.03 32.12 -43.27
N TYR A 591 12.06 31.33 -42.83
CA TYR A 591 11.08 31.77 -41.81
C TYR A 591 11.69 31.73 -40.40
N GLU A 592 11.40 32.76 -39.61
CA GLU A 592 11.70 32.84 -38.19
C GLU A 592 10.43 32.57 -37.38
N VAL A 593 10.51 31.71 -36.35
CA VAL A 593 9.38 31.44 -35.44
C VAL A 593 9.38 32.49 -34.33
N LEU A 594 8.37 33.36 -34.33
CA LEU A 594 8.22 34.43 -33.34
C LEU A 594 7.46 33.98 -32.09
N PHE A 595 6.48 33.09 -32.26
CA PHE A 595 5.63 32.60 -31.18
C PHE A 595 5.16 31.17 -31.43
N ARG A 596 4.87 30.43 -30.36
CA ARG A 596 4.29 29.08 -30.39
C ARG A 596 3.43 28.86 -29.14
N ALA A 597 2.29 28.22 -29.30
CA ALA A 597 1.41 27.77 -28.23
C ALA A 597 1.24 26.25 -28.32
N LEU A 598 1.52 25.55 -27.22
CA LEU A 598 1.28 24.12 -27.12
C LEU A 598 -0.23 23.86 -27.00
N SER A 599 -0.74 22.92 -27.78
CA SER A 599 -2.14 22.53 -27.75
C SER A 599 -2.27 21.03 -28.00
N SER A 600 -3.30 20.44 -27.39
CA SER A 600 -3.70 19.07 -27.64
C SER A 600 -4.52 18.92 -28.95
N ARG A 601 -4.99 20.03 -29.52
CA ARG A 601 -5.76 20.09 -30.78
C ARG A 601 -5.35 21.30 -31.64
N PRO A 602 -4.08 21.37 -32.06
CA PRO A 602 -3.53 22.56 -32.70
C PRO A 602 -4.22 22.91 -34.04
N GLU A 603 -4.75 21.92 -34.77
CA GLU A 603 -5.49 22.15 -36.02
C GLU A 603 -6.82 22.88 -35.79
N ASP A 604 -7.57 22.52 -34.74
CA ASP A 604 -8.86 23.17 -34.46
C ASP A 604 -8.66 24.60 -33.96
N VAL A 605 -7.62 24.82 -33.15
CA VAL A 605 -7.22 26.17 -32.71
C VAL A 605 -6.80 27.02 -33.91
N GLU A 606 -5.96 26.49 -34.80
CA GLU A 606 -5.52 27.21 -36.01
C GLU A 606 -6.69 27.60 -36.92
N ARG A 607 -7.62 26.67 -37.16
CA ARG A 607 -8.83 26.93 -37.94
C ARG A 607 -9.70 28.02 -37.31
N ALA A 608 -9.80 28.05 -35.98
CA ALA A 608 -10.49 29.11 -35.26
C ALA A 608 -9.79 30.46 -35.42
N VAL A 609 -8.47 30.51 -35.29
CA VAL A 609 -7.67 31.74 -35.49
C VAL A 609 -7.82 32.28 -36.91
N HIS A 610 -7.75 31.40 -37.92
CA HIS A 610 -7.92 31.80 -39.31
C HIS A 610 -9.31 32.37 -39.58
N ARG A 611 -10.36 31.82 -38.96
CA ARG A 611 -11.72 32.37 -39.04
C ARG A 611 -11.80 33.73 -38.35
N LEU A 612 -11.26 33.86 -37.15
CA LEU A 612 -11.25 35.12 -36.39
C LEU A 612 -10.54 36.24 -37.15
N LEU A 613 -9.42 35.93 -37.81
CA LEU A 613 -8.59 36.89 -38.55
C LEU A 613 -8.89 36.93 -40.06
N THR A 614 -10.08 36.46 -40.49
CA THR A 614 -10.42 36.38 -41.93
C THR A 614 -10.32 37.73 -42.63
N ALA A 615 -10.72 38.83 -41.96
CA ALA A 615 -10.69 40.17 -42.55
C ALA A 615 -9.26 40.71 -42.77
N GLN A 616 -8.29 40.21 -41.99
CA GLN A 616 -6.88 40.59 -42.06
C GLN A 616 -6.05 39.62 -42.93
N ARG A 617 -6.69 38.57 -43.44
CA ARG A 617 -6.07 37.54 -44.28
C ARG A 617 -5.75 38.11 -45.66
N VAL A 618 -4.51 37.93 -46.12
CA VAL A 618 -4.01 38.50 -47.39
C VAL A 618 -4.66 37.85 -48.61
N SER A 619 -4.94 36.55 -48.55
CA SER A 619 -5.58 35.78 -49.61
C SER A 619 -6.38 34.64 -48.99
N ALA A 620 -7.57 34.36 -49.53
CA ALA A 620 -8.48 33.34 -49.02
C ALA A 620 -7.83 31.95 -48.89
N ASP A 621 -6.95 31.59 -49.83
CA ASP A 621 -6.32 30.27 -49.90
C ASP A 621 -4.94 30.21 -49.21
N ARG A 622 -4.50 31.30 -48.55
CA ARG A 622 -3.15 31.40 -47.99
C ARG A 622 -3.17 31.84 -46.53
N GLU A 623 -2.27 31.30 -45.73
CA GLU A 623 -2.27 31.47 -44.26
C GLU A 623 -1.42 32.68 -43.82
N PHE A 624 -1.55 33.81 -44.52
CA PHE A 624 -0.82 35.05 -44.23
C PHE A 624 -1.77 36.17 -43.83
N PHE A 625 -1.38 36.95 -42.82
CA PHE A 625 -2.22 37.94 -42.16
C PHE A 625 -1.45 39.25 -41.98
N ARG A 626 -2.12 40.39 -42.22
CA ARG A 626 -1.61 41.74 -41.90
C ARG A 626 -2.04 42.13 -40.50
N VAL A 627 -1.35 41.60 -39.49
CA VAL A 627 -1.57 41.86 -38.07
C VAL A 627 -0.24 42.03 -37.35
N THR A 628 -0.24 42.71 -36.21
CA THR A 628 0.93 42.75 -35.32
C THR A 628 1.12 41.41 -34.62
N LEU A 629 2.32 41.17 -34.08
CA LEU A 629 2.61 39.95 -33.32
C LEU A 629 1.69 39.81 -32.10
N ASP A 630 1.46 40.91 -31.37
CA ASP A 630 0.61 40.91 -30.17
C ASP A 630 -0.83 40.51 -30.50
N VAL A 631 -1.40 41.06 -31.58
CA VAL A 631 -2.75 40.69 -32.06
C VAL A 631 -2.81 39.22 -32.45
N ALA A 632 -1.76 38.68 -33.10
CA ALA A 632 -1.72 37.27 -33.44
C ALA A 632 -1.66 36.37 -32.18
N ILE A 633 -0.85 36.74 -31.18
CA ILE A 633 -0.74 36.00 -29.91
C ILE A 633 -2.07 36.01 -29.16
N GLU A 634 -2.72 37.16 -29.06
CA GLU A 634 -4.02 37.32 -28.40
C GLU A 634 -5.10 36.48 -29.11
N ALA A 635 -5.14 36.53 -30.45
CA ALA A 635 -6.05 35.73 -31.25
C ALA A 635 -5.85 34.22 -31.02
N ILE A 636 -4.59 33.75 -30.95
CA ILE A 636 -4.27 32.34 -30.66
C ILE A 636 -4.76 31.95 -29.26
N ARG A 637 -4.45 32.75 -28.23
CA ARG A 637 -4.86 32.48 -26.84
C ARG A 637 -6.38 32.44 -26.70
N HIS A 638 -7.07 33.40 -27.30
CA HIS A 638 -8.54 33.45 -27.31
C HIS A 638 -9.13 32.20 -27.99
N CYS A 639 -8.68 31.87 -29.20
CA CYS A 639 -9.16 30.70 -29.93
C CYS A 639 -8.81 29.37 -29.24
N GLN A 640 -7.71 29.31 -28.51
CA GLN A 640 -7.32 28.15 -27.72
C GLN A 640 -8.28 27.94 -26.55
N GLY A 641 -8.64 29.01 -25.83
CA GLY A 641 -9.68 28.98 -24.79
C GLY A 641 -11.03 28.49 -25.33
N GLU A 642 -11.43 28.94 -26.52
CA GLU A 642 -12.68 28.51 -27.17
C GLU A 642 -12.65 27.04 -27.66
N SER A 643 -11.52 26.62 -28.24
CA SER A 643 -11.45 25.32 -28.93
C SER A 643 -11.09 24.16 -28.00
N THR A 644 -10.38 24.45 -26.91
CA THR A 644 -9.84 23.43 -25.97
C THR A 644 -10.07 23.77 -24.50
N GLY A 645 -10.74 24.88 -24.18
CA GLY A 645 -11.11 25.23 -22.81
C GLY A 645 -12.25 24.38 -22.25
N ILE A 646 -12.69 24.70 -21.03
CA ILE A 646 -13.64 23.89 -20.25
C ILE A 646 -14.98 23.63 -20.95
N THR A 647 -15.45 24.58 -21.76
CA THR A 647 -16.70 24.48 -22.54
C THR A 647 -16.63 23.45 -23.66
N SER A 648 -15.41 23.09 -24.11
CA SER A 648 -15.20 22.09 -25.15
C SER A 648 -15.39 20.65 -24.64
N TRP A 649 -15.27 20.43 -23.32
CA TRP A 649 -15.43 19.13 -22.67
C TRP A 649 -16.87 18.91 -22.22
N GLU A 650 -17.34 17.66 -22.22
CA GLU A 650 -18.65 17.32 -21.66
C GLU A 650 -18.63 17.51 -20.14
N PRO A 651 -19.65 18.17 -19.54
CA PRO A 651 -19.68 18.40 -18.12
C PRO A 651 -20.06 17.12 -17.35
N ILE A 652 -19.86 17.13 -16.03
CA ILE A 652 -20.35 16.10 -15.10
C ILE A 652 -21.85 15.85 -15.38
N PRO A 653 -22.30 14.57 -15.50
CA PRO A 653 -21.67 13.35 -15.00
C PRO A 653 -20.70 12.64 -15.96
N ALA A 654 -20.36 13.21 -17.12
CA ALA A 654 -19.46 12.55 -18.06
C ALA A 654 -18.03 12.43 -17.50
N ILE A 655 -17.46 11.22 -17.57
CA ILE A 655 -16.12 10.90 -17.07
C ILE A 655 -15.11 10.83 -18.22
N HIS A 656 -14.13 11.73 -18.23
CA HIS A 656 -13.04 11.75 -19.20
C HIS A 656 -11.85 10.92 -18.70
N ARG A 657 -11.76 9.66 -19.13
CA ARG A 657 -10.71 8.74 -18.66
C ARG A 657 -9.36 8.99 -19.35
N LEU A 658 -8.33 9.24 -18.54
CA LEU A 658 -6.95 9.45 -18.96
C LEU A 658 -6.21 8.11 -19.02
N ARG A 659 -5.99 7.61 -20.25
CA ARG A 659 -5.31 6.34 -20.51
C ARG A 659 -3.85 6.57 -20.89
N GLU A 660 -3.05 5.52 -20.80
CA GLU A 660 -1.64 5.57 -21.20
C GLU A 660 -1.45 6.19 -22.60
N GLY A 661 -0.53 7.15 -22.67
CA GLY A 661 -0.18 7.89 -23.87
C GLY A 661 -1.09 9.08 -24.16
N ASP A 662 -2.17 9.27 -23.40
CA ASP A 662 -3.00 10.46 -23.52
C ASP A 662 -2.22 11.69 -23.01
N ARG A 663 -2.32 12.79 -23.76
CA ARG A 663 -1.61 14.04 -23.56
C ARG A 663 -2.60 15.19 -23.64
N VAL A 664 -3.07 15.63 -22.49
CA VAL A 664 -4.07 16.68 -22.37
C VAL A 664 -3.38 18.00 -22.05
N VAL A 665 -3.79 19.08 -22.70
CA VAL A 665 -3.33 20.44 -22.43
C VAL A 665 -4.57 21.29 -22.25
N LEU A 666 -4.77 21.81 -21.05
CA LEU A 666 -5.92 22.63 -20.68
C LEU A 666 -5.49 24.10 -20.64
N PRO A 667 -6.03 24.96 -21.52
CA PRO A 667 -5.86 26.40 -21.38
C PRO A 667 -6.77 26.91 -20.26
N LEU A 668 -6.15 27.61 -19.31
CA LEU A 668 -6.81 28.06 -18.08
C LEU A 668 -7.07 29.56 -18.12
N ARG A 669 -8.10 29.98 -17.38
CA ARG A 669 -8.41 31.38 -17.07
C ARG A 669 -8.20 31.62 -15.59
N ALA A 670 -7.86 32.86 -15.23
CA ALA A 670 -7.64 33.22 -13.84
C ALA A 670 -8.91 32.98 -13.01
N GLY A 671 -8.74 32.37 -11.83
CA GLY A 671 -9.82 32.05 -10.91
C GLY A 671 -10.47 30.69 -11.12
N GLN A 672 -10.16 29.95 -12.20
CA GLN A 672 -10.64 28.58 -12.35
C GLN A 672 -10.06 27.68 -11.24
N LEU A 673 -10.88 26.75 -10.75
CA LEU A 673 -10.54 25.89 -9.62
C LEU A 673 -10.43 24.43 -10.07
N PHE A 674 -9.64 23.67 -9.31
CA PHE A 674 -9.66 22.23 -9.37
C PHE A 674 -9.88 21.62 -8.00
N ALA A 675 -10.58 20.49 -7.95
CA ALA A 675 -10.60 19.62 -6.80
C ALA A 675 -10.04 18.27 -7.20
N LEU A 676 -9.02 17.82 -6.47
CA LEU A 676 -8.51 16.48 -6.57
C LEU A 676 -9.29 15.62 -5.58
N THR A 677 -9.99 14.62 -6.09
CA THR A 677 -10.67 13.61 -5.27
C THR A 677 -10.02 12.25 -5.48
N ALA A 678 -9.91 11.49 -4.41
CA ALA A 678 -9.37 10.14 -4.45
C ALA A 678 -10.09 9.26 -3.46
N TYR A 679 -10.01 7.95 -3.67
CA TYR A 679 -10.36 6.98 -2.65
C TYR A 679 -9.10 6.75 -1.80
N PRO A 680 -9.09 7.13 -0.50
CA PRO A 680 -7.91 6.98 0.36
C PRO A 680 -7.33 5.56 0.34
N HIS A 681 -8.19 4.57 0.18
CA HIS A 681 -7.84 3.18 -0.06
C HIS A 681 -8.87 2.56 -1.02
N LEU A 682 -8.52 1.45 -1.70
CA LEU A 682 -9.38 0.79 -2.72
C LEU A 682 -10.80 0.45 -2.22
N LEU A 683 -11.02 0.39 -0.90
CA LEU A 683 -12.29 0.02 -0.27
C LEU A 683 -13.09 1.18 0.28
N SER A 684 -12.53 2.40 0.29
CA SER A 684 -13.22 3.58 0.82
C SER A 684 -14.65 3.65 0.25
N SER A 685 -15.62 3.86 1.13
CA SER A 685 -17.04 3.86 0.77
C SER A 685 -17.38 5.03 -0.14
N SER A 686 -16.66 6.14 0.01
CA SER A 686 -16.70 7.37 -0.77
C SER A 686 -15.30 7.87 -1.13
N ALA A 687 -15.21 8.70 -2.16
CA ALA A 687 -14.02 9.49 -2.40
C ALA A 687 -13.92 10.64 -1.40
N GLU A 688 -12.70 11.05 -1.07
CA GLU A 688 -12.37 12.23 -0.27
C GLU A 688 -11.73 13.29 -1.17
N VAL A 689 -11.90 14.56 -0.80
CA VAL A 689 -11.19 15.66 -1.45
C VAL A 689 -9.80 15.75 -0.83
N LEU A 690 -8.77 15.52 -1.64
CA LEU A 690 -7.38 15.56 -1.20
C LEU A 690 -6.81 16.97 -1.23
N ASP A 691 -7.09 17.70 -2.30
CA ASP A 691 -6.46 19.00 -2.53
C ASP A 691 -7.34 19.89 -3.42
N PHE A 692 -7.11 21.20 -3.32
CA PHE A 692 -7.71 22.20 -4.19
C PHE A 692 -6.62 22.98 -4.90
N TRP A 693 -6.78 23.13 -6.21
CA TRP A 693 -5.85 23.91 -7.02
C TRP A 693 -6.54 25.11 -7.65
N GLN A 694 -5.75 26.12 -7.99
CA GLN A 694 -6.25 27.33 -8.62
C GLN A 694 -5.33 27.79 -9.77
N ALA A 695 -5.99 28.19 -10.87
CA ALA A 695 -5.35 28.93 -11.95
C ALA A 695 -5.31 30.43 -11.61
N HIS A 696 -4.14 31.05 -11.73
CA HIS A 696 -3.92 32.45 -11.32
C HIS A 696 -3.83 33.43 -12.49
N GLY A 697 -3.53 32.96 -13.70
CA GLY A 697 -3.32 33.78 -14.89
C GLY A 697 -4.15 33.32 -16.09
N ASP A 698 -4.56 34.30 -16.91
CA ASP A 698 -5.19 34.02 -18.19
C ASP A 698 -4.17 33.48 -19.20
N GLY A 699 -4.48 32.32 -19.78
CA GLY A 699 -3.58 31.63 -20.69
C GLY A 699 -2.51 30.81 -19.99
N ASP A 700 -2.66 30.54 -18.69
CA ASP A 700 -1.93 29.47 -18.02
C ASP A 700 -2.29 28.11 -18.62
N LEU A 701 -1.39 27.13 -18.48
CA LEU A 701 -1.58 25.79 -19.00
C LEU A 701 -1.51 24.76 -17.88
N LEU A 702 -2.47 23.83 -17.86
CA LEU A 702 -2.35 22.57 -17.14
C LEU A 702 -2.09 21.46 -18.15
N GLU A 703 -0.89 20.89 -18.13
CA GLU A 703 -0.49 19.78 -18.99
C GLU A 703 -0.61 18.48 -18.19
N ILE A 704 -1.30 17.48 -18.74
CA ILE A 704 -1.49 16.16 -18.13
C ILE A 704 -0.97 15.11 -19.10
N HIS A 705 0.03 14.34 -18.67
CA HIS A 705 0.59 13.22 -19.44
C HIS A 705 0.39 11.91 -18.70
N ALA A 706 -0.40 11.01 -19.29
CA ALA A 706 -0.71 9.71 -18.71
C ALA A 706 0.31 8.63 -19.11
N THR A 707 0.82 7.90 -18.12
CA THR A 707 1.85 6.86 -18.24
C THR A 707 1.53 5.68 -17.32
N ARG A 708 2.00 4.48 -17.67
CA ARG A 708 1.93 3.29 -16.79
C ARG A 708 3.14 3.12 -15.88
N ALA A 709 4.15 3.98 -16.02
CA ALA A 709 5.36 3.93 -15.23
C ALA A 709 5.31 4.99 -14.12
N PRO A 710 5.00 4.61 -12.86
CA PRO A 710 4.97 5.57 -11.75
C PRO A 710 6.33 6.24 -11.52
N GLY A 711 7.44 5.53 -11.77
CA GLY A 711 8.79 6.09 -11.66
C GLY A 711 9.06 7.31 -12.55
N HIS A 712 8.24 7.53 -13.59
CA HIS A 712 8.38 8.68 -14.49
C HIS A 712 7.71 9.94 -13.95
N VAL A 713 6.71 9.80 -13.06
CA VAL A 713 5.94 10.93 -12.54
C VAL A 713 6.47 11.38 -11.19
N ALA A 714 6.39 12.67 -10.90
CA ALA A 714 6.77 13.24 -9.62
C ALA A 714 5.77 14.33 -9.20
N GLY A 715 5.49 14.45 -7.90
CA GLY A 715 4.64 15.47 -7.30
C GLY A 715 5.34 16.28 -6.22
N ILE A 716 5.10 17.59 -6.20
CA ILE A 716 5.61 18.50 -5.17
C ILE A 716 4.88 18.24 -3.85
N SER A 717 3.55 18.10 -3.87
CA SER A 717 2.77 17.79 -2.67
C SER A 717 3.09 16.42 -2.07
N ASP A 718 3.56 15.49 -2.89
CA ASP A 718 4.00 14.16 -2.46
C ASP A 718 5.46 14.14 -1.96
N ASN A 719 6.19 15.27 -2.04
CA ASN A 719 7.61 15.41 -1.68
C ASN A 719 8.55 14.43 -2.42
N ASP A 720 8.27 14.20 -3.70
CA ASP A 720 9.04 13.29 -4.54
C ASP A 720 10.41 13.87 -4.96
N LEU A 721 11.38 12.98 -5.20
CA LEU A 721 12.70 13.38 -5.70
C LEU A 721 12.59 13.98 -7.11
N GLY A 722 13.24 15.13 -7.34
CA GLY A 722 13.23 15.80 -8.64
C GLY A 722 11.89 16.48 -8.99
N ALA A 723 10.93 16.56 -8.06
CA ALA A 723 9.65 17.24 -8.27
C ALA A 723 9.79 18.74 -8.58
N TYR A 724 10.89 19.38 -8.17
CA TYR A 724 11.17 20.79 -8.45
C TYR A 724 11.87 21.02 -9.80
N GLU A 725 12.29 19.96 -10.50
CA GLU A 725 12.93 20.07 -11.80
C GLU A 725 11.89 20.27 -12.90
N ASP A 726 12.17 21.16 -13.86
CA ASP A 726 11.28 21.36 -14.99
C ASP A 726 11.42 20.21 -16.00
N PRO A 727 10.36 19.41 -16.26
CA PRO A 727 10.43 18.29 -17.19
C PRO A 727 10.58 18.75 -18.66
N VAL A 728 10.13 19.97 -19.00
CA VAL A 728 10.21 20.53 -20.37
C VAL A 728 10.49 22.04 -20.30
N PRO A 729 11.75 22.45 -20.02
CA PRO A 729 12.10 23.85 -19.88
C PRO A 729 12.14 24.61 -21.21
N PHE A 730 12.29 23.89 -22.33
CA PHE A 730 12.39 24.46 -23.67
C PHE A 730 11.47 23.75 -24.67
N LEU A 731 10.92 24.53 -25.60
CA LEU A 731 10.04 24.07 -26.66
C LEU A 731 10.76 23.89 -28.01
N ASN A 732 12.09 24.04 -28.04
CA ASN A 732 12.92 23.76 -29.21
C ASN A 732 14.26 23.10 -28.85
N ARG A 733 14.92 22.49 -29.84
CA ARG A 733 16.16 21.71 -29.62
C ARG A 733 17.36 22.60 -29.33
N GLU A 734 17.32 23.86 -29.77
CA GLU A 734 18.35 24.87 -29.60
C GLU A 734 18.33 25.52 -28.20
N LYS A 735 17.34 25.18 -27.36
CA LYS A 735 17.15 25.73 -26.01
C LYS A 735 17.04 27.27 -25.98
N SER A 736 16.52 27.87 -27.05
CA SER A 736 16.27 29.31 -27.15
C SER A 736 14.80 29.68 -26.89
N ALA A 737 13.89 28.73 -27.11
CA ALA A 737 12.46 28.90 -26.86
C ALA A 737 12.11 28.37 -25.47
N ARG A 738 12.11 29.24 -24.45
CA ARG A 738 11.64 28.85 -23.10
C ARG A 738 10.17 28.44 -23.14
N ASN A 739 9.84 27.41 -22.38
CA ASN A 739 8.45 27.08 -22.05
C ASN A 739 7.92 28.04 -20.97
N GLY A 740 6.64 27.95 -20.64
CA GLY A 740 6.06 28.66 -19.49
C GLY A 740 6.76 28.28 -18.18
N MET A 741 6.81 29.23 -17.25
CA MET A 741 7.38 29.04 -15.91
C MET A 741 6.59 27.96 -15.17
N LEU A 742 7.28 26.92 -14.69
CA LEU A 742 6.68 25.86 -13.88
C LEU A 742 6.33 26.39 -12.49
N LEU A 743 5.04 26.42 -12.15
CA LEU A 743 4.51 26.84 -10.84
C LEU A 743 3.68 25.76 -10.14
N GLY A 744 3.68 24.55 -10.69
CA GLY A 744 3.10 23.37 -10.06
C GLY A 744 3.52 22.12 -10.83
N ARG A 745 3.86 21.07 -10.11
CA ARG A 745 4.17 19.75 -10.67
C ARG A 745 3.60 18.72 -9.72
N GLU A 746 2.54 18.07 -10.13
CA GLU A 746 1.81 17.11 -9.32
C GLU A 746 1.70 15.78 -10.06
N ARG A 747 1.35 14.72 -9.33
CA ARG A 747 1.02 13.45 -9.94
C ARG A 747 -0.35 12.97 -9.54
N LEU A 748 -1.04 12.37 -10.51
CA LEU A 748 -2.24 11.58 -10.26
C LEU A 748 -1.85 10.10 -10.26
N VAL A 749 -2.46 9.35 -9.37
CA VAL A 749 -2.40 7.88 -9.37
C VAL A 749 -3.68 7.33 -10.00
N ALA A 750 -3.63 6.08 -10.45
CA ALA A 750 -4.81 5.44 -10.99
C ALA A 750 -5.96 5.49 -9.98
N GLY A 751 -7.17 5.84 -10.40
CA GLY A 751 -8.34 6.01 -9.55
C GLY A 751 -8.58 7.42 -9.03
N ASP A 752 -7.60 8.33 -9.16
CA ASP A 752 -7.82 9.74 -8.87
C ASP A 752 -8.82 10.36 -9.86
N ARG A 753 -9.58 11.33 -9.36
CA ARG A 753 -10.44 12.19 -10.17
C ARG A 753 -10.08 13.65 -9.98
N LEU A 754 -9.72 14.30 -11.08
CA LEU A 754 -9.46 15.73 -11.12
C LEU A 754 -10.68 16.45 -11.68
N ILE A 755 -11.34 17.24 -10.84
CA ILE A 755 -12.48 18.07 -11.22
C ILE A 755 -11.94 19.43 -11.64
N TRP A 756 -12.21 19.87 -12.86
CA TRP A 756 -11.95 21.22 -13.35
C TRP A 756 -13.24 22.03 -13.33
N PHE A 757 -13.21 23.19 -12.66
CA PHE A 757 -14.38 24.01 -12.37
C PHE A 757 -14.20 25.46 -12.84
N SER A 758 -15.28 26.02 -13.40
CA SER A 758 -15.40 27.44 -13.72
C SER A 758 -16.81 27.95 -13.41
N ASP A 759 -16.90 29.15 -12.85
CA ASP A 759 -18.12 29.89 -12.52
C ASP A 759 -18.13 31.31 -13.13
N GLU A 760 -17.39 31.52 -14.23
CA GLU A 760 -17.25 32.83 -14.89
C GLU A 760 -18.60 33.42 -15.37
N GLU A 761 -19.56 32.57 -15.75
CA GLU A 761 -20.92 33.00 -16.15
C GLU A 761 -21.86 33.22 -14.95
N GLY A 762 -21.32 33.20 -13.72
CA GLY A 762 -22.05 33.31 -12.46
C GLY A 762 -22.46 31.95 -11.87
N PRO A 763 -23.11 31.95 -10.68
CA PRO A 763 -23.42 30.71 -9.95
C PRO A 763 -24.32 29.74 -10.72
N THR A 764 -25.23 30.28 -11.55
CA THR A 764 -26.14 29.49 -12.40
C THR A 764 -25.49 28.96 -13.67
N GLY A 765 -24.33 29.51 -14.07
CA GLY A 765 -23.53 29.07 -15.21
C GLY A 765 -22.32 28.21 -14.82
N ALA A 766 -22.25 27.79 -13.55
CA ALA A 766 -21.14 26.99 -13.04
C ALA A 766 -21.01 25.66 -13.79
N ARG A 767 -19.79 25.35 -14.23
CA ARG A 767 -19.47 24.17 -15.03
C ARG A 767 -18.35 23.37 -14.39
N GLY A 768 -18.56 22.06 -14.27
CA GLY A 768 -17.54 21.10 -13.84
C GLY A 768 -17.29 20.03 -14.89
N VAL A 769 -16.01 19.72 -15.10
CA VAL A 769 -15.53 18.63 -15.96
C VAL A 769 -14.67 17.72 -15.11
N VAL A 770 -14.86 16.39 -15.20
CA VAL A 770 -14.08 15.44 -14.40
C VAL A 770 -13.18 14.57 -15.28
N PHE A 771 -11.90 14.52 -14.94
CA PHE A 771 -10.92 13.61 -15.50
C PHE A 771 -10.65 12.47 -14.52
N GLU A 772 -10.78 11.22 -14.96
CA GLU A 772 -10.47 10.03 -14.16
C GLU A 772 -9.15 9.43 -14.64
N ALA A 773 -8.21 9.24 -13.73
CA ALA A 773 -6.92 8.65 -14.03
C ALA A 773 -7.06 7.12 -14.16
N ASP A 774 -7.03 6.57 -15.38
CA ASP A 774 -6.91 5.11 -15.59
C ASP A 774 -5.45 4.63 -15.41
N ALA A 775 -4.50 5.56 -15.35
CA ALA A 775 -3.06 5.34 -15.22
C ALA A 775 -2.41 6.45 -14.37
N PHE A 776 -1.10 6.38 -14.13
CA PHE A 776 -0.38 7.48 -13.48
C PHE A 776 -0.34 8.69 -14.41
N CYS A 777 -0.48 9.90 -13.88
CA CYS A 777 -0.38 11.10 -14.71
C CYS A 777 0.63 12.07 -14.12
N GLN A 778 1.55 12.57 -14.95
CA GLN A 778 2.30 13.78 -14.60
C GLN A 778 1.43 14.99 -14.93
N VAL A 779 1.15 15.81 -13.94
CA VAL A 779 0.46 17.10 -14.08
C VAL A 779 1.50 18.21 -13.94
N THR A 780 1.52 19.15 -14.86
CA THR A 780 2.36 20.35 -14.75
C THR A 780 1.53 21.60 -15.00
N TYR A 781 1.71 22.60 -14.14
CA TYR A 781 1.06 23.90 -14.24
C TYR A 781 2.10 24.94 -14.64
N ARG A 782 1.81 25.63 -15.74
CA ARG A 782 2.73 26.60 -16.34
C ARG A 782 2.05 27.95 -16.54
N THR A 783 2.80 29.02 -16.26
CA THR A 783 2.37 30.38 -16.54
C THR A 783 3.34 31.10 -17.47
N SER A 784 2.80 32.02 -18.28
CA SER A 784 3.61 32.98 -19.03
C SER A 784 3.78 34.32 -18.31
N VAL A 785 2.95 34.59 -17.29
CA VAL A 785 2.93 35.85 -16.54
C VAL A 785 2.84 35.55 -15.05
N LEU A 786 3.95 35.74 -14.35
CA LEU A 786 4.04 35.48 -12.92
C LEU A 786 3.12 36.40 -12.10
N ARG A 787 2.09 35.83 -11.48
CA ARG A 787 1.28 36.50 -10.46
C ARG A 787 1.91 36.30 -9.08
N ARG A 788 1.82 37.34 -8.25
CA ARG A 788 2.36 37.35 -6.89
C ARG A 788 1.25 37.70 -5.91
N GLY A 789 1.20 36.99 -4.79
CA GLY A 789 0.27 37.28 -3.70
C GLY A 789 0.65 38.53 -2.90
N PRO A 790 -0.10 38.86 -1.83
CA PRO A 790 0.12 40.05 -1.02
C PRO A 790 1.53 40.16 -0.41
N LEU A 791 2.19 39.03 -0.17
CA LEU A 791 3.55 38.95 0.37
C LEU A 791 4.65 38.98 -0.71
N GLY A 792 4.30 39.23 -1.98
CA GLY A 792 5.25 39.24 -3.09
C GLY A 792 5.73 37.86 -3.54
N ILE A 793 5.20 36.77 -2.96
CA ILE A 793 5.53 35.39 -3.30
C ILE A 793 4.72 34.96 -4.54
N PRO A 794 5.34 34.27 -5.52
CA PRO A 794 4.63 33.66 -6.65
C PRO A 794 3.45 32.80 -6.21
N LEU A 795 2.31 32.95 -6.89
CA LEU A 795 1.14 32.10 -6.66
C LEU A 795 1.35 30.76 -7.37
N VAL A 796 1.48 29.68 -6.60
CA VAL A 796 1.63 28.30 -7.08
C VAL A 796 0.26 27.63 -7.26
N LEU A 797 0.22 26.51 -7.99
CA LEU A 797 -1.01 25.78 -8.30
C LEU A 797 -1.86 25.45 -7.05
N ASN A 798 -1.22 24.99 -5.97
CA ASN A 798 -1.89 24.58 -4.72
C ASN A 798 -2.19 25.77 -3.79
N TYR A 799 -1.81 26.99 -4.16
CA TYR A 799 -2.20 28.18 -3.42
C TYR A 799 -3.56 28.66 -3.91
N ARG A 800 -4.51 28.80 -2.99
CA ARG A 800 -5.87 29.27 -3.28
C ARG A 800 -6.08 30.67 -2.70
N ASP A 801 -6.47 31.62 -3.55
CA ASP A 801 -6.72 33.02 -3.17
C ASP A 801 -8.21 33.40 -3.14
N ARG A 802 -9.10 32.43 -3.44
CA ARG A 802 -10.56 32.53 -3.34
C ARG A 802 -11.17 31.34 -2.58
N ASP A 803 -12.33 31.52 -1.97
CA ASP A 803 -13.04 30.42 -1.34
C ASP A 803 -13.66 29.45 -2.37
N VAL A 804 -13.93 28.22 -1.93
CA VAL A 804 -14.60 27.19 -2.73
C VAL A 804 -16.09 27.54 -2.83
N PRO A 805 -16.63 27.83 -4.03
CA PRO A 805 -18.04 28.18 -4.19
C PRO A 805 -18.98 27.02 -3.87
N GLU A 806 -20.20 27.32 -3.45
CA GLU A 806 -21.24 26.32 -3.18
C GLU A 806 -21.51 25.44 -4.41
N ALA A 807 -21.52 26.02 -5.62
CA ALA A 807 -21.71 25.29 -6.87
C ALA A 807 -20.60 24.23 -7.11
N MET A 808 -19.36 24.52 -6.73
CA MET A 808 -18.27 23.54 -6.78
C MET A 808 -18.47 22.45 -5.73
N GLY A 809 -18.94 22.80 -4.53
CA GLY A 809 -19.30 21.85 -3.48
C GLY A 809 -20.40 20.86 -3.93
N LEU A 810 -21.38 21.31 -4.69
CA LEU A 810 -22.41 20.43 -5.30
C LEU A 810 -21.79 19.48 -6.32
N LEU A 811 -20.95 19.98 -7.23
CA LEU A 811 -20.27 19.14 -8.23
C LEU A 811 -19.32 18.12 -7.60
N ILE A 812 -18.64 18.47 -6.50
CA ILE A 812 -17.84 17.52 -5.73
C ILE A 812 -18.73 16.40 -5.19
N ARG A 813 -19.91 16.72 -4.64
CA ARG A 813 -20.87 15.70 -4.18
C ARG A 813 -21.34 14.80 -5.32
N ASP A 814 -21.62 15.38 -6.49
CA ASP A 814 -22.00 14.63 -7.68
C ASP A 814 -20.89 13.67 -8.12
N VAL A 815 -19.63 14.13 -8.13
CA VAL A 815 -18.46 13.30 -8.50
C VAL A 815 -18.18 12.21 -7.49
N VAL A 816 -18.37 12.49 -6.20
CA VAL A 816 -18.26 11.49 -5.12
C VAL A 816 -19.37 10.44 -5.22
N ALA A 817 -20.54 10.81 -5.76
CA ALA A 817 -21.67 9.91 -5.98
C ALA A 817 -21.59 9.09 -7.29
N LEU A 818 -20.70 9.43 -8.23
CA LEU A 818 -20.47 8.62 -9.43
C LEU A 818 -19.95 7.23 -9.09
N ASP A 819 -20.20 6.26 -9.99
CA ASP A 819 -19.67 4.90 -9.90
C ASP A 819 -18.17 4.91 -9.59
N ARG A 820 -17.68 3.96 -8.80
CA ARG A 820 -16.26 3.94 -8.41
C ARG A 820 -15.34 3.77 -9.63
N PRO A 821 -14.15 4.39 -9.64
CA PRO A 821 -13.12 4.15 -10.64
C PRO A 821 -12.80 2.66 -10.74
N ARG A 822 -12.54 2.18 -11.97
CA ARG A 822 -12.22 0.76 -12.22
C ARG A 822 -10.79 0.39 -11.82
N THR A 823 -9.94 1.38 -11.72
CA THR A 823 -8.52 1.27 -11.38
C THR A 823 -8.25 2.07 -10.13
N TRP A 824 -7.31 1.60 -9.32
CA TRP A 824 -6.83 2.31 -8.14
C TRP A 824 -5.34 1.97 -7.94
N ALA A 825 -4.55 2.94 -7.51
CA ALA A 825 -3.18 2.74 -7.09
C ALA A 825 -2.90 3.54 -5.82
N PRO A 826 -2.03 3.05 -4.92
CA PRO A 826 -1.65 3.81 -3.73
C PRO A 826 -0.91 5.07 -4.14
N ARG A 827 -1.12 6.14 -3.36
CA ARG A 827 -0.47 7.43 -3.61
C ARG A 827 1.01 7.38 -3.27
N ASN A 828 1.46 6.66 -2.24
CA ASN A 828 2.86 6.60 -1.85
C ASN A 828 3.41 5.17 -1.96
N PRO A 829 3.47 4.62 -3.19
CA PRO A 829 3.87 3.24 -3.40
C PRO A 829 5.26 2.98 -2.83
N GLN A 830 5.36 2.03 -1.90
CA GLN A 830 6.65 1.56 -1.39
C GLN A 830 7.14 0.36 -2.22
N GLU A 831 8.45 0.32 -2.51
CA GLU A 831 9.08 -0.80 -3.21
C GLU A 831 8.92 -2.10 -2.39
N GLU A 832 8.96 -1.97 -1.06
CA GLU A 832 8.76 -3.05 -0.08
C GLU A 832 7.39 -3.73 -0.24
N ASP A 833 6.40 -3.01 -0.76
CA ASP A 833 5.02 -3.49 -0.98
C ASP A 833 4.81 -4.01 -2.40
N GLY A 834 5.89 -4.09 -3.19
CA GLY A 834 5.87 -4.57 -4.57
C GLY A 834 5.26 -3.59 -5.58
N TRP A 835 5.04 -2.35 -5.18
CA TRP A 835 4.66 -1.26 -6.07
C TRP A 835 5.90 -0.56 -6.62
N ALA A 836 5.83 -0.14 -7.89
CA ALA A 836 6.88 0.70 -8.44
C ALA A 836 6.80 2.09 -7.80
N VAL A 837 7.88 2.52 -7.17
CA VAL A 837 7.99 3.81 -6.49
C VAL A 837 7.92 4.94 -7.51
N ALA A 838 7.19 6.00 -7.16
CA ALA A 838 7.13 7.21 -7.97
C ALA A 838 8.50 7.90 -8.06
N ALA A 839 8.72 8.69 -9.10
CA ALA A 839 9.89 9.56 -9.23
C ALA A 839 11.27 8.87 -9.12
N THR A 840 11.37 7.60 -9.51
CA THR A 840 12.63 6.83 -9.51
C THR A 840 13.41 6.88 -10.82
N ASP A 841 12.73 7.17 -11.92
CA ASP A 841 13.28 7.13 -13.28
C ASP A 841 12.97 8.44 -14.02
N PRO A 842 13.68 9.54 -13.70
CA PRO A 842 13.43 10.85 -14.29
C PRO A 842 13.61 10.80 -15.80
N GLN A 843 12.57 11.18 -16.53
CA GLN A 843 12.56 11.11 -17.98
C GLN A 843 13.09 12.39 -18.62
N PRO A 844 13.83 12.29 -19.75
CA PRO A 844 14.34 13.45 -20.46
C PRO A 844 13.20 14.26 -21.12
N PRO A 845 13.42 15.54 -21.47
CA PRO A 845 12.38 16.41 -22.04
C PRO A 845 11.65 15.85 -23.27
N GLU A 846 12.34 15.08 -24.11
CA GLU A 846 11.77 14.41 -25.28
C GLU A 846 10.71 13.35 -24.94
N HIS A 847 10.72 12.78 -23.73
CA HIS A 847 9.64 11.89 -23.28
C HIS A 847 8.31 12.66 -23.12
N TRP A 848 8.39 13.83 -22.50
CA TRP A 848 7.26 14.72 -22.22
C TRP A 848 6.85 15.54 -23.43
N LEU A 849 7.79 15.85 -24.33
CA LEU A 849 7.57 16.53 -25.60
C LEU A 849 8.28 15.78 -26.75
N PRO A 850 7.66 14.73 -27.32
CA PRO A 850 8.25 13.87 -28.36
C PRO A 850 8.80 14.60 -29.59
N GLN A 851 8.30 15.80 -29.86
CA GLN A 851 8.76 16.65 -30.95
C GLN A 851 10.23 17.06 -30.79
N LEU A 852 10.80 17.01 -29.59
CA LEU A 852 12.22 17.30 -29.34
C LEU A 852 13.16 16.20 -29.85
N GLU A 853 12.67 14.96 -30.05
CA GLU A 853 13.50 13.86 -30.56
C GLU A 853 14.13 14.20 -31.92
N ARG A 854 15.43 13.90 -32.07
CA ARG A 854 16.11 13.99 -33.36
C ARG A 854 15.85 12.70 -34.14
N ARG A 855 14.96 12.73 -35.13
CA ARG A 855 14.80 11.59 -36.05
C ARG A 855 16.14 11.30 -36.75
N ARG A 856 16.67 10.07 -36.59
CA ARG A 856 17.75 9.57 -37.44
C ARG A 856 17.26 9.66 -38.88
N LYS A 857 17.93 10.45 -39.73
CA LYS A 857 17.65 10.43 -41.17
C LYS A 857 17.75 8.98 -41.63
N ASN A 858 16.71 8.48 -42.30
CA ASN A 858 16.82 7.25 -43.08
C ASN A 858 18.03 7.45 -44.01
N VAL A 859 19.14 6.79 -43.66
CA VAL A 859 20.28 6.65 -44.56
C VAL A 859 19.72 5.92 -45.77
N ARG A 860 19.50 6.66 -46.86
CA ARG A 860 19.22 6.08 -48.16
C ARG A 860 20.28 5.02 -48.40
N ARG A 861 19.83 3.81 -48.73
CA ARG A 861 20.63 2.80 -49.41
C ARG A 861 21.12 3.41 -50.73
N ASP A 862 22.26 4.08 -50.70
CA ASP A 862 23.08 4.26 -51.90
C ASP A 862 24.09 3.10 -51.89
N ARG A 863 23.79 2.08 -52.68
CA ARG A 863 24.76 1.13 -53.23
C ARG A 863 24.83 1.40 -54.73
N PRO A 864 26.00 1.39 -55.36
CA PRO A 864 26.24 0.47 -56.46
C PRO A 864 26.33 -0.97 -55.92
#